data_AF-A0A946S833-F1
#
_entry.id   AF-A0A946S833-F1
#
_cell.length_a   1.000
_cell.length_b   1.000
_cell.length_c   1.000
_cell.angle_alpha   90.00
_cell.angle_beta   90.00
_cell.angle_gamma   90.00
#
_symmetry.space_group_name_H-M   'P 1'
#
loop_
_entity.id
_entity.type
_entity.pdbx_description
1 polymer ?
#
loop_
_entity_poly.entity_id
_entity_poly.type
_entity_poly.pdbx_seq_one_letter_code
_entity_poly.pdbx_strand_id
1 'polypeptide(L)'
;MFTEGQKTRMVAALNSPVGGRNNLWTESNHSLVFIQEDFLPRIVYNSQSFNESDANNGYIDSYIEVELIDLAFASAGALVEGVDFTTNNIPAGTSISVEVSDATHAQIQMTGVVSNHAEVDGINNIELHFTVNPFEGVVYEEIYNPSKTNIGLTLMDPYEIVFVDLIDDAHNFFEGQRWKWFSMGSGGADWGLFHYDLINIKLETYGNGAICNSGTSNITPLNLGVDVGPASEITNPGEWYPSQLDLSNPSYTEWNGQTAYAGVQFQKNGNNHYGWIRLRVSEDGEHYYALDMAYNEAPEMSISTGQVQEPVIAYSQTVFHEAVANDGSIESERVIDVFGSTWADFGLIDEGCGFSVSGIPTGLSAQLQRITDSRLILSLIGNANAHNNSDDNNYMNLSFDESLINGSTEGMSLTQQISVDFNNHYEVEYLNISASENISIANPGNEWKWFTLGIGDADYGLWYVNDYFRLETYSKSGVCNAGTTDLAVLQAGDIISDLSNWEYYSELETQLVITSPDYSEWNGQTAYVGIKFTIAERFHYGWMQLEVSGAGDAVTLIDYAYNTNPGEEIHAGQIFATYGCTDSLAINFNPNAIDDNGTCEYLQGCIDPLALNFNPDAVEDDGTCEYLQGCIDPLALNFNPDAVEDDGSCYYEDDVLGCTDSTALNFNVNATYDDGSCQYTNLSLNPVSTELCLGDEVLISWSGGNPNSAIYIGLINVNTNTSEGQITIVDNTGEYLWLVEDVIAGTGVVYRFYIQDHPWPPSSWSYGSDFTILDDCYDIVYGCTDSLAPNYDVDATINDGSCEFVSCACPEDVNGDGVLSVPDILVLLADFSCLSECSADINGDDATNVQDLLLLLAVFGTSC
;
A
#
# COMPACT_ATOMS: atom_id res chain seq x y z
N MET A 1 14.03 -1.05 -57.18
CA MET A 1 14.86 -1.67 -58.25
C MET A 1 15.81 -0.62 -58.84
N PHE A 2 16.98 -1.00 -59.34
CA PHE A 2 18.00 -0.04 -59.80
C PHE A 2 17.63 0.61 -61.14
N THR A 3 17.74 1.94 -61.22
CA THR A 3 17.57 2.73 -62.45
C THR A 3 18.62 2.37 -63.50
N GLU A 4 18.37 2.68 -64.78
CA GLU A 4 19.32 2.37 -65.85
C GLU A 4 20.67 3.09 -65.69
N GLY A 5 20.65 4.27 -65.06
CA GLY A 5 21.86 4.95 -64.61
C GLY A 5 22.58 4.23 -63.47
N GLN A 6 21.85 3.66 -62.51
CA GLN A 6 22.44 2.82 -61.45
C GLN A 6 23.02 1.53 -62.02
N LYS A 7 22.33 0.85 -62.95
CA LYS A 7 22.86 -0.32 -63.67
C LYS A 7 24.13 0.01 -64.42
N THR A 8 24.13 1.10 -65.19
CA THR A 8 25.31 1.55 -65.95
C THR A 8 26.51 1.83 -65.04
N ARG A 9 26.28 2.49 -63.90
CA ARG A 9 27.35 2.78 -62.92
C ARG A 9 27.82 1.53 -62.17
N MET A 10 26.93 0.60 -61.86
CA MET A 10 27.29 -0.68 -61.25
C MET A 10 28.10 -1.54 -62.22
N VAL A 11 27.70 -1.63 -63.49
CA VAL A 11 28.45 -2.33 -64.55
C VAL A 11 29.81 -1.67 -64.78
N ALA A 12 29.90 -0.33 -64.77
CA ALA A 12 31.17 0.38 -64.89
C ALA A 12 32.09 0.18 -63.67
N ALA A 13 31.53 0.14 -62.45
CA ALA A 13 32.27 -0.13 -61.23
C ALA A 13 32.74 -1.59 -61.11
N LEU A 14 31.96 -2.53 -61.65
CA LEU A 14 32.27 -3.96 -61.67
C LEU A 14 33.29 -4.34 -62.75
N ASN A 15 33.27 -3.65 -63.90
CA ASN A 15 34.28 -3.75 -64.96
C ASN A 15 35.52 -2.87 -64.70
N SER A 16 35.59 -2.24 -63.52
CA SER A 16 36.70 -1.37 -63.15
C SER A 16 37.97 -2.18 -62.80
N PRO A 17 39.14 -1.79 -63.33
CA PRO A 17 40.43 -2.40 -62.96
C PRO A 17 40.87 -2.11 -61.52
N VAL A 18 40.13 -1.26 -60.81
CA VAL A 18 40.44 -0.89 -59.42
C VAL A 18 40.18 -2.08 -58.50
N GLY A 19 41.24 -2.59 -57.86
CA GLY A 19 41.16 -3.62 -56.82
C GLY A 19 41.01 -5.06 -57.32
N GLY A 20 41.36 -5.37 -58.58
CA GLY A 20 41.40 -6.76 -59.07
C GLY A 20 40.02 -7.38 -59.38
N ARG A 21 39.00 -6.56 -59.58
CA ARG A 21 37.59 -6.97 -59.79
C ARG A 21 37.29 -7.53 -61.19
N ASN A 22 38.29 -7.58 -62.07
CA ASN A 22 38.17 -7.91 -63.51
C ASN A 22 37.68 -9.32 -63.86
N ASN A 23 37.38 -10.18 -62.87
CA ASN A 23 37.04 -11.59 -63.09
C ASN A 23 35.90 -12.10 -62.18
N LEU A 24 35.12 -11.21 -61.57
CA LEU A 24 34.03 -11.64 -60.67
C LEU A 24 32.77 -12.13 -61.41
N TRP A 25 32.65 -11.83 -62.71
CA TRP A 25 31.46 -12.16 -63.51
C TRP A 25 31.83 -12.99 -64.73
N THR A 26 31.55 -14.29 -64.65
CA THR A 26 31.43 -15.14 -65.85
C THR A 26 30.08 -14.87 -66.51
N GLU A 27 29.95 -15.19 -67.79
CA GLU A 27 28.69 -15.10 -68.54
C GLU A 27 27.55 -15.89 -67.84
N SER A 28 27.91 -16.94 -67.09
CA SER A 28 27.00 -17.75 -66.26
C SER A 28 26.57 -17.10 -64.94
N ASN A 29 27.37 -16.21 -64.35
CA ASN A 29 26.97 -15.47 -63.15
C ASN A 29 26.16 -14.22 -63.52
N HIS A 30 26.40 -13.67 -64.71
CA HIS A 30 25.64 -12.53 -65.24
C HIS A 30 24.15 -12.85 -65.36
N SER A 31 23.79 -14.05 -65.81
CA SER A 31 22.41 -14.52 -65.92
C SER A 31 21.76 -14.93 -64.59
N LEU A 32 22.50 -15.00 -63.48
CA LEU A 32 21.99 -15.40 -62.16
C LEU A 32 21.69 -14.23 -61.21
N VAL A 33 22.30 -13.07 -61.44
CA VAL A 33 22.19 -11.91 -60.53
C VAL A 33 21.34 -10.80 -61.13
N PHE A 34 21.25 -10.72 -62.46
CA PHE A 34 20.23 -9.93 -63.12
C PHE A 34 19.04 -10.84 -63.37
N ILE A 35 17.90 -10.52 -62.75
CA ILE A 35 16.62 -11.11 -63.13
C ILE A 35 16.43 -10.78 -64.62
N GLN A 36 16.56 -11.81 -65.47
CA GLN A 36 16.36 -11.76 -66.91
C GLN A 36 14.90 -12.03 -67.31
N GLU A 37 13.98 -11.90 -66.36
CA GLU A 37 12.58 -11.80 -66.72
C GLU A 37 12.36 -10.39 -67.27
N ASP A 38 11.93 -10.31 -68.53
CA ASP A 38 11.31 -9.11 -69.07
C ASP A 38 10.27 -8.67 -68.04
N PHE A 39 10.50 -7.52 -67.40
CA PHE A 39 9.53 -7.03 -66.42
C PHE A 39 8.23 -6.79 -67.17
N LEU A 40 7.25 -7.63 -66.89
CA LEU A 40 5.90 -7.44 -67.40
C LEU A 40 5.43 -6.02 -67.03
N PRO A 41 4.77 -5.30 -67.96
CA PRO A 41 4.03 -4.08 -67.66
C PRO A 41 3.21 -4.27 -66.37
N ARG A 42 3.29 -3.36 -65.39
CA ARG A 42 2.70 -3.59 -64.06
C ARG A 42 2.04 -2.38 -63.46
N ILE A 43 1.12 -2.66 -62.55
CA ILE A 43 0.40 -1.69 -61.73
C ILE A 43 0.95 -1.72 -60.31
N VAL A 44 1.37 -0.57 -59.79
CA VAL A 44 1.84 -0.37 -58.42
C VAL A 44 0.82 0.46 -57.66
N TYR A 45 0.53 0.06 -56.42
CA TYR A 45 -0.39 0.76 -55.52
C TYR A 45 0.41 1.32 -54.34
N ASN A 46 0.24 2.59 -54.01
CA ASN A 46 0.99 3.24 -52.93
C ASN A 46 0.51 2.85 -51.51
N SER A 47 -0.71 2.36 -51.40
CA SER A 47 -1.37 1.90 -50.17
C SER A 47 -2.10 0.58 -50.43
N GLN A 48 -2.42 -0.13 -49.35
CA GLN A 48 -3.23 -1.36 -49.38
C GLN A 48 -4.57 -1.21 -48.67
N SER A 49 -4.90 -0.04 -48.14
CA SER A 49 -6.17 0.20 -47.46
C SER A 49 -6.70 1.60 -47.72
N PHE A 50 -8.02 1.70 -47.65
CA PHE A 50 -8.75 2.93 -47.35
C PHE A 50 -8.85 3.09 -45.85
N ASN A 51 -8.96 4.32 -45.38
CA ASN A 51 -9.20 4.64 -43.99
C ASN A 51 -10.47 5.49 -43.86
N GLU A 52 -11.15 5.32 -42.75
CA GLU A 52 -12.15 6.26 -42.27
C GLU A 52 -11.57 7.65 -42.08
N SER A 53 -12.40 8.67 -42.29
CA SER A 53 -12.02 10.06 -42.02
C SER A 53 -11.96 10.35 -40.53
N ASP A 54 -11.19 11.36 -40.15
CA ASP A 54 -11.08 11.87 -38.77
C ASP A 54 -12.42 12.36 -38.16
N ALA A 55 -13.53 12.34 -38.92
CA ALA A 55 -14.86 12.58 -38.40
C ALA A 55 -15.42 11.40 -37.58
N ASN A 56 -14.81 10.21 -37.71
CA ASN A 56 -15.11 9.00 -36.92
C ASN A 56 -16.62 8.72 -36.78
N ASN A 57 -17.28 8.62 -37.93
CA ASN A 57 -18.73 8.49 -38.05
C ASN A 57 -19.13 7.55 -39.19
N GLY A 58 -18.21 6.69 -39.61
CA GLY A 58 -18.27 5.81 -40.76
C GLY A 58 -17.99 6.49 -42.09
N TYR A 59 -17.77 7.81 -42.16
CA TYR A 59 -17.50 8.51 -43.41
C TYR A 59 -16.09 8.21 -43.94
N ILE A 60 -16.04 7.72 -45.18
CA ILE A 60 -14.81 7.39 -45.90
C ILE A 60 -14.63 8.45 -47.00
N ASP A 61 -13.44 9.05 -47.06
CA ASP A 61 -12.98 9.90 -48.16
C ASP A 61 -11.46 9.76 -48.31
N SER A 62 -11.03 8.54 -48.63
CA SER A 62 -9.61 8.18 -48.77
C SER A 62 -9.28 7.57 -50.13
N TYR A 63 -8.00 7.64 -50.50
CA TYR A 63 -7.53 7.20 -51.80
C TYR A 63 -6.28 6.34 -51.79
N ILE A 64 -6.12 5.56 -52.84
CA ILE A 64 -4.92 4.79 -53.18
C ILE A 64 -4.40 5.33 -54.51
N GLU A 65 -3.15 5.76 -54.55
CA GLU A 65 -2.50 6.14 -55.81
C GLU A 65 -2.01 4.90 -56.55
N VAL A 66 -2.13 4.98 -57.86
CA VAL A 66 -1.70 3.96 -58.81
C VAL A 66 -0.60 4.55 -59.68
N GLU A 67 0.54 3.85 -59.74
CA GLU A 67 1.64 4.14 -60.65
C GLU A 67 1.84 2.96 -61.62
N LEU A 68 1.97 3.27 -62.90
CA LEU A 68 2.23 2.29 -63.96
C LEU A 68 3.72 2.24 -64.28
N ILE A 69 4.28 1.04 -64.34
CA ILE A 69 5.67 0.80 -64.75
C ILE A 69 5.69 -0.02 -66.03
N ASP A 70 6.36 0.50 -67.06
CA ASP A 70 6.43 -0.10 -68.41
C ASP A 70 5.03 -0.36 -69.03
N LEU A 71 4.03 0.42 -68.59
CA LEU A 71 2.63 0.43 -69.00
C LEU A 71 2.15 1.89 -69.10
N ALA A 72 1.13 2.17 -69.92
CA ALA A 72 0.53 3.51 -70.00
C ALA A 72 -1.00 3.45 -70.09
N PHE A 73 -1.66 4.43 -69.48
CA PHE A 73 -3.08 4.68 -69.68
C PHE A 73 -3.34 5.29 -71.07
N ALA A 74 -4.43 4.88 -71.72
CA ALA A 74 -4.79 5.34 -73.06
C ALA A 74 -5.25 6.82 -73.09
N SER A 75 -5.77 7.34 -71.96
CA SER A 75 -6.16 8.73 -71.80
C SER A 75 -6.31 9.10 -70.33
N ALA A 76 -6.11 10.38 -70.01
CA ALA A 76 -6.47 10.94 -68.69
C ALA A 76 -7.98 11.13 -68.55
N GLY A 77 -8.47 11.11 -67.31
CA GLY A 77 -9.88 11.27 -66.92
C GLY A 77 -10.46 10.09 -66.14
N ALA A 78 -11.74 10.20 -65.79
CA ALA A 78 -12.49 9.18 -65.06
C ALA A 78 -12.63 7.87 -65.85
N LEU A 79 -12.36 6.75 -65.18
CA LEU A 79 -12.65 5.40 -65.68
C LEU A 79 -14.08 4.98 -65.33
N VAL A 80 -14.67 4.12 -66.16
CA VAL A 80 -16.05 3.66 -66.03
C VAL A 80 -16.09 2.25 -65.43
N GLU A 81 -16.69 2.10 -64.26
CA GLU A 81 -16.91 0.79 -63.64
C GLU A 81 -17.79 -0.12 -64.52
N GLY A 82 -17.46 -1.40 -64.60
CA GLY A 82 -18.05 -2.39 -65.52
C GLY A 82 -17.49 -2.35 -66.94
N VAL A 83 -16.71 -1.33 -67.29
CA VAL A 83 -16.03 -1.20 -68.60
C VAL A 83 -14.52 -1.23 -68.42
N ASP A 84 -13.97 -0.31 -67.64
CA ASP A 84 -12.54 -0.11 -67.46
C ASP A 84 -11.99 -0.83 -66.22
N PHE A 85 -12.84 -1.02 -65.20
CA PHE A 85 -12.55 -1.82 -64.02
C PHE A 85 -13.83 -2.40 -63.42
N THR A 86 -13.71 -3.34 -62.48
CA THR A 86 -14.81 -3.87 -61.67
C THR A 86 -14.39 -3.96 -60.21
N THR A 87 -15.35 -3.86 -59.28
CA THR A 87 -15.08 -4.02 -57.86
C THR A 87 -15.92 -5.11 -57.22
N ASN A 88 -15.40 -5.76 -56.18
CA ASN A 88 -16.12 -6.73 -55.34
C ASN A 88 -15.91 -6.41 -53.85
N ASN A 89 -16.84 -6.90 -53.02
CA ASN A 89 -16.81 -6.78 -51.55
C ASN A 89 -16.76 -5.31 -51.05
N ILE A 90 -17.35 -4.37 -51.81
CA ILE A 90 -17.50 -2.99 -51.35
C ILE A 90 -18.50 -2.93 -50.18
N PRO A 91 -18.15 -2.30 -49.04
CA PRO A 91 -19.08 -2.08 -47.95
C PRO A 91 -20.38 -1.39 -48.38
N ALA A 92 -21.50 -1.77 -47.76
CA ALA A 92 -22.76 -1.10 -48.03
C ALA A 92 -22.68 0.39 -47.62
N GLY A 93 -23.04 1.28 -48.54
CA GLY A 93 -23.02 2.72 -48.31
C GLY A 93 -21.77 3.44 -48.84
N THR A 94 -20.79 2.71 -49.39
CA THR A 94 -19.61 3.27 -50.05
C THR A 94 -19.57 2.98 -51.55
N SER A 95 -18.70 3.69 -52.27
CA SER A 95 -18.46 3.55 -53.71
C SER A 95 -17.01 3.84 -54.06
N ILE A 96 -16.51 3.23 -55.14
CA ILE A 96 -15.16 3.47 -55.66
C ILE A 96 -15.23 4.21 -57.00
N SER A 97 -14.38 5.21 -57.17
CA SER A 97 -14.10 5.86 -58.46
C SER A 97 -12.60 5.83 -58.78
N VAL A 98 -12.24 5.75 -60.06
CA VAL A 98 -10.85 5.79 -60.49
C VAL A 98 -10.64 6.95 -61.48
N GLU A 99 -9.72 7.85 -61.17
CA GLU A 99 -9.39 9.02 -61.98
C GLU A 99 -7.95 8.92 -62.48
N VAL A 100 -7.74 8.90 -63.80
CA VAL A 100 -6.40 8.90 -64.40
C VAL A 100 -5.89 10.33 -64.52
N SER A 101 -4.80 10.66 -63.84
CA SER A 101 -4.22 12.01 -63.82
C SER A 101 -3.28 12.25 -65.00
N ASP A 102 -2.48 11.25 -65.38
CA ASP A 102 -1.59 11.30 -66.55
C ASP A 102 -1.35 9.90 -67.16
N ALA A 103 -0.41 9.79 -68.10
CA ALA A 103 -0.15 8.53 -68.81
C ALA A 103 0.31 7.38 -67.90
N THR A 104 0.82 7.65 -66.69
CA THR A 104 1.35 6.64 -65.77
C THR A 104 0.74 6.69 -64.38
N HIS A 105 -0.09 7.68 -64.05
CA HIS A 105 -0.67 7.83 -62.71
C HIS A 105 -2.20 7.87 -62.72
N ALA A 106 -2.80 7.24 -61.71
CA ALA A 106 -4.23 7.34 -61.42
C ALA A 106 -4.47 7.33 -59.90
N GLN A 107 -5.69 7.71 -59.49
CA GLN A 107 -6.14 7.70 -58.12
C GLN A 107 -7.40 6.85 -58.01
N ILE A 108 -7.40 5.85 -57.12
CA ILE A 108 -8.58 5.08 -56.73
C ILE A 108 -9.11 5.72 -55.45
N GLN A 109 -10.29 6.32 -55.51
CA GLN A 109 -10.94 6.99 -54.39
C GLN A 109 -12.11 6.14 -53.89
N MET A 110 -12.22 5.94 -52.58
CA MET A 110 -13.44 5.43 -51.94
C MET A 110 -14.18 6.58 -51.25
N THR A 111 -15.48 6.68 -51.47
CA THR A 111 -16.36 7.65 -50.79
C THR A 111 -17.64 7.01 -50.26
N GLY A 112 -18.16 7.49 -49.14
CA GLY A 112 -19.47 7.10 -48.60
C GLY A 112 -19.47 6.91 -47.08
N VAL A 113 -20.51 6.29 -46.54
CA VAL A 113 -20.67 6.07 -45.09
C VAL A 113 -20.98 4.61 -44.80
N VAL A 114 -20.20 3.97 -43.92
CA VAL A 114 -20.54 2.66 -43.34
C VAL A 114 -21.37 2.84 -42.06
N SER A 115 -22.28 1.92 -41.79
CA SER A 115 -23.22 2.04 -40.66
C SER A 115 -22.66 1.52 -39.33
N ASN A 116 -21.88 0.45 -39.36
CA ASN A 116 -21.07 -0.01 -38.24
C ASN A 116 -19.61 0.36 -38.56
N HIS A 117 -18.96 1.09 -37.67
CA HIS A 117 -17.60 1.58 -37.87
C HIS A 117 -16.68 1.32 -36.69
N ALA A 118 -17.02 0.41 -35.78
CA ALA A 118 -16.03 0.00 -34.77
C ALA A 118 -14.79 -0.58 -35.47
N GLU A 119 -13.61 -0.49 -34.85
CA GLU A 119 -12.35 -0.96 -35.43
C GLU A 119 -12.46 -2.43 -35.87
N VAL A 120 -13.18 -3.24 -35.09
CA VAL A 120 -13.46 -4.66 -35.36
C VAL A 120 -14.26 -4.93 -36.63
N ASP A 121 -15.00 -3.94 -37.14
CA ASP A 121 -15.78 -4.04 -38.38
C ASP A 121 -14.95 -3.75 -39.64
N GLY A 122 -13.66 -3.43 -39.49
CA GLY A 122 -12.72 -3.30 -40.60
C GLY A 122 -12.64 -4.55 -41.47
N ILE A 123 -12.43 -4.36 -42.78
CA ILE A 123 -12.35 -5.46 -43.75
C ILE A 123 -11.04 -5.43 -44.53
N ASN A 124 -10.62 -6.56 -45.10
CA ASN A 124 -9.35 -6.69 -45.85
C ASN A 124 -9.48 -7.45 -47.17
N ASN A 125 -10.70 -7.56 -47.68
CA ASN A 125 -11.07 -8.38 -48.85
C ASN A 125 -11.73 -7.57 -49.97
N ILE A 126 -11.58 -6.24 -50.00
CA ILE A 126 -12.05 -5.42 -51.12
C ILE A 126 -11.22 -5.78 -52.35
N GLU A 127 -11.90 -6.00 -53.48
CA GLU A 127 -11.25 -6.34 -54.73
C GLU A 127 -11.50 -5.25 -55.79
N LEU A 128 -10.45 -4.89 -56.52
CA LEU A 128 -10.50 -4.06 -57.71
C LEU A 128 -9.79 -4.77 -58.86
N HIS A 129 -10.47 -4.93 -59.99
CA HIS A 129 -9.95 -5.59 -61.18
C HIS A 129 -10.01 -4.65 -62.37
N PHE A 130 -8.87 -4.18 -62.86
CA PHE A 130 -8.83 -3.45 -64.12
C PHE A 130 -9.15 -4.39 -65.29
N THR A 131 -9.78 -3.87 -66.33
CA THR A 131 -9.86 -4.57 -67.62
C THR A 131 -8.68 -4.15 -68.50
N VAL A 132 -8.64 -4.59 -69.76
CA VAL A 132 -7.63 -4.13 -70.73
C VAL A 132 -7.93 -2.73 -71.27
N ASN A 133 -9.19 -2.28 -71.20
CA ASN A 133 -9.66 -1.05 -71.85
C ASN A 133 -8.90 0.24 -71.47
N PRO A 134 -8.51 0.47 -70.19
CA PRO A 134 -7.86 1.72 -69.83
C PRO A 134 -6.39 1.80 -70.29
N PHE A 135 -5.80 0.73 -70.82
CA PHE A 135 -4.38 0.65 -71.14
C PHE A 135 -4.09 0.70 -72.65
N GLU A 136 -3.00 1.35 -73.05
CA GLU A 136 -2.57 1.46 -74.44
C GLU A 136 -1.54 0.40 -74.83
N GLY A 137 -1.78 -0.29 -75.96
CA GLY A 137 -0.73 -1.05 -76.66
C GLY A 137 -0.28 -2.36 -76.00
N VAL A 138 -1.07 -2.94 -75.09
CA VAL A 138 -0.71 -4.16 -74.34
C VAL A 138 -1.74 -5.29 -74.47
N VAL A 139 -1.28 -6.53 -74.25
CA VAL A 139 -2.13 -7.72 -74.10
C VAL A 139 -2.39 -7.91 -72.60
N TYR A 140 -3.65 -8.10 -72.19
CA TYR A 140 -4.03 -8.12 -70.77
C TYR A 140 -3.29 -9.17 -69.95
N GLU A 141 -3.07 -10.36 -70.53
CA GLU A 141 -2.34 -11.46 -69.90
C GLU A 141 -0.85 -11.14 -69.65
N GLU A 142 -0.32 -10.08 -70.26
CA GLU A 142 1.04 -9.59 -70.07
C GLU A 142 1.12 -8.50 -69.00
N ILE A 143 -0.01 -8.05 -68.44
CA ILE A 143 -0.01 -7.11 -67.31
C ILE A 143 0.18 -7.89 -66.01
N TYR A 144 1.21 -7.54 -65.24
CA TYR A 144 1.43 -8.09 -63.92
C TYR A 144 0.58 -7.35 -62.88
N ASN A 145 -0.17 -8.12 -62.09
CA ASN A 145 -1.05 -7.64 -61.03
C ASN A 145 -2.16 -6.63 -61.49
N PRO A 146 -2.93 -6.94 -62.55
CA PRO A 146 -4.00 -6.06 -63.05
C PRO A 146 -5.21 -6.00 -62.10
N SER A 147 -5.17 -6.78 -61.02
CA SER A 147 -6.19 -6.83 -59.99
C SER A 147 -5.55 -6.76 -58.62
N LYS A 148 -6.22 -6.11 -57.68
CA LYS A 148 -5.83 -6.05 -56.28
C LYS A 148 -7.00 -6.59 -55.46
N THR A 149 -6.83 -7.74 -54.80
CA THR A 149 -7.92 -8.49 -54.15
C THR A 149 -7.96 -8.39 -52.63
N ASN A 150 -6.96 -7.73 -52.05
CA ASN A 150 -6.78 -7.64 -50.60
C ASN A 150 -6.66 -6.18 -50.19
N ILE A 151 -7.57 -5.33 -50.68
CA ILE A 151 -7.65 -3.94 -50.26
C ILE A 151 -8.38 -3.90 -48.92
N GLY A 152 -7.79 -3.21 -47.95
CA GLY A 152 -8.36 -2.97 -46.63
C GLY A 152 -9.30 -1.78 -46.58
N LEU A 153 -10.15 -1.77 -45.56
CA LEU A 153 -10.81 -0.60 -45.01
C LEU A 153 -10.56 -0.62 -43.51
N THR A 154 -9.76 0.34 -43.03
CA THR A 154 -9.52 0.58 -41.60
C THR A 154 -10.60 1.52 -41.08
N LEU A 155 -11.26 1.14 -39.98
CA LEU A 155 -12.27 1.93 -39.28
C LEU A 155 -11.75 2.27 -37.87
N MET A 156 -12.35 3.25 -37.21
CA MET A 156 -11.94 3.72 -35.89
C MET A 156 -13.07 3.51 -34.87
N ASP A 157 -12.75 3.07 -33.65
CA ASP A 157 -13.74 3.10 -32.58
C ASP A 157 -14.18 4.54 -32.28
N PRO A 158 -15.45 4.80 -31.90
CA PRO A 158 -15.95 6.14 -31.61
C PRO A 158 -15.05 6.88 -30.61
N TYR A 159 -14.85 8.19 -30.84
CA TYR A 159 -14.04 8.99 -29.92
C TYR A 159 -14.69 9.11 -28.55
N GLU A 160 -13.85 8.99 -27.52
CA GLU A 160 -14.24 9.11 -26.12
C GLU A 160 -13.41 10.18 -25.40
N ILE A 161 -13.87 10.56 -24.21
CA ILE A 161 -13.02 11.27 -23.25
C ILE A 161 -12.26 10.22 -22.46
N VAL A 162 -10.94 10.18 -22.65
CA VAL A 162 -10.06 9.24 -21.97
C VAL A 162 -9.63 9.85 -20.65
N PHE A 163 -10.01 9.21 -19.54
CA PHE A 163 -9.55 9.55 -18.20
C PHE A 163 -8.39 8.63 -17.78
N VAL A 164 -7.39 9.19 -17.13
CA VAL A 164 -6.22 8.48 -16.61
C VAL A 164 -6.05 8.88 -15.14
N ASP A 165 -6.20 7.91 -14.26
CA ASP A 165 -5.82 8.03 -12.84
C ASP A 165 -4.31 7.79 -12.71
N LEU A 166 -3.58 8.71 -12.06
CA LEU A 166 -2.12 8.59 -11.84
C LEU A 166 -1.76 8.06 -10.46
N ILE A 167 -2.69 7.34 -9.83
CA ILE A 167 -2.51 6.65 -8.55
C ILE A 167 -1.12 6.01 -8.43
N ASP A 168 -0.39 6.35 -7.36
CA ASP A 168 0.97 5.92 -7.04
C ASP A 168 2.10 6.27 -8.06
N ASP A 169 1.77 6.63 -9.31
CA ASP A 169 2.74 6.88 -10.38
C ASP A 169 3.39 8.27 -10.32
N ALA A 170 2.63 9.32 -10.01
CA ALA A 170 3.11 10.72 -10.02
C ALA A 170 2.87 11.47 -8.70
N HIS A 171 2.44 10.75 -7.67
CA HIS A 171 2.05 11.30 -6.36
C HIS A 171 3.23 11.57 -5.41
N ASN A 172 4.48 11.28 -5.81
CA ASN A 172 5.61 11.22 -4.87
C ASN A 172 6.85 12.01 -5.34
N PHE A 173 6.67 13.29 -5.67
CA PHE A 173 7.79 14.15 -6.07
C PHE A 173 8.43 14.82 -4.85
N PHE A 174 9.59 14.31 -4.40
CA PHE A 174 10.31 14.74 -3.19
C PHE A 174 11.75 15.18 -3.48
N GLU A 175 12.42 15.77 -2.49
CA GLU A 175 13.88 15.98 -2.50
C GLU A 175 14.59 14.67 -2.90
N GLY A 176 15.56 14.72 -3.81
CA GLY A 176 16.17 13.53 -4.41
C GLY A 176 15.56 13.08 -5.74
N GLN A 177 14.32 13.49 -6.06
CA GLN A 177 13.71 13.25 -7.37
C GLN A 177 13.68 14.53 -8.20
N ARG A 178 14.44 14.55 -9.30
CA ARG A 178 14.50 15.72 -10.19
C ARG A 178 13.48 15.67 -11.33
N TRP A 179 13.06 14.48 -11.71
CA TRP A 179 12.18 14.28 -12.83
C TRP A 179 11.39 12.99 -12.67
N LYS A 180 10.08 13.08 -12.91
CA LYS A 180 9.16 11.95 -12.94
C LYS A 180 8.26 12.10 -14.14
N TRP A 181 8.34 11.13 -15.05
CA TRP A 181 7.54 11.10 -16.26
C TRP A 181 6.20 10.40 -16.04
N PHE A 182 5.19 10.89 -16.75
CA PHE A 182 3.87 10.29 -16.84
C PHE A 182 3.26 10.59 -18.22
N SER A 183 2.21 9.87 -18.62
CA SER A 183 1.62 10.01 -19.94
C SER A 183 0.10 9.88 -19.89
N MET A 184 -0.59 10.65 -20.73
CA MET A 184 -2.03 10.48 -20.97
C MET A 184 -2.33 9.26 -21.85
N GLY A 185 -1.31 8.55 -22.37
CA GLY A 185 -1.48 7.34 -23.17
C GLY A 185 -0.70 7.36 -24.49
N SER A 186 -1.37 7.11 -25.61
CA SER A 186 -0.71 6.99 -26.92
C SER A 186 -0.63 8.32 -27.69
N GLY A 187 0.43 8.49 -28.47
CA GLY A 187 0.56 9.62 -29.42
C GLY A 187 1.15 10.89 -28.82
N GLY A 188 2.30 10.81 -28.15
CA GLY A 188 3.09 11.98 -27.75
C GLY A 188 2.52 12.79 -26.59
N ALA A 189 1.51 12.27 -25.89
CA ALA A 189 0.87 12.90 -24.74
C ALA A 189 1.68 12.71 -23.44
N ASP A 190 2.99 12.87 -23.56
CA ASP A 190 3.97 12.67 -22.50
C ASP A 190 4.20 13.97 -21.73
N TRP A 191 4.36 13.84 -20.42
CA TRP A 191 4.54 14.93 -19.49
C TRP A 191 5.52 14.52 -18.40
N GLY A 192 6.00 15.49 -17.63
CA GLY A 192 6.79 15.17 -16.45
C GLY A 192 6.72 16.25 -15.40
N LEU A 193 6.73 15.83 -14.14
CA LEU A 193 7.06 16.72 -13.03
C LEU A 193 8.58 16.91 -13.05
N PHE A 194 9.04 18.16 -13.05
CA PHE A 194 10.45 18.52 -13.05
C PHE A 194 10.82 19.60 -12.01
N HIS A 195 11.70 19.26 -11.06
CA HIS A 195 12.44 20.25 -10.27
C HIS A 195 13.60 20.79 -11.09
N TYR A 196 13.47 22.04 -11.51
CA TYR A 196 14.60 22.77 -12.08
C TYR A 196 15.65 23.04 -11.01
N ASP A 197 15.16 23.47 -9.85
CA ASP A 197 15.84 23.51 -8.57
C ASP A 197 14.82 23.36 -7.42
N LEU A 198 15.25 23.53 -6.16
CA LEU A 198 14.40 23.43 -4.96
C LEU A 198 13.15 24.33 -4.98
N ILE A 199 13.24 25.48 -5.62
CA ILE A 199 12.25 26.56 -5.53
C ILE A 199 11.51 26.80 -6.84
N ASN A 200 11.99 26.20 -7.95
CA ASN A 200 11.43 26.32 -9.29
C ASN A 200 10.89 24.98 -9.75
N ILE A 201 9.60 24.77 -9.50
CA ILE A 201 8.88 23.57 -9.92
C ILE A 201 8.20 23.80 -11.27
N LYS A 202 8.38 22.84 -12.19
CA LYS A 202 7.97 22.96 -13.59
C LYS A 202 7.23 21.72 -14.07
N LEU A 203 6.45 21.91 -15.12
CA LEU A 203 5.92 20.83 -15.96
C LEU A 203 6.79 20.69 -17.20
N GLU A 204 7.46 19.55 -17.35
CA GLU A 204 8.07 19.13 -18.61
C GLU A 204 6.98 18.68 -19.57
N THR A 205 7.03 19.20 -20.80
CA THR A 205 5.96 19.02 -21.78
C THR A 205 6.38 18.21 -22.99
N TYR A 206 7.68 17.95 -23.18
CA TYR A 206 8.22 17.30 -24.38
C TYR A 206 7.83 17.99 -25.71
N GLY A 207 7.60 19.31 -25.64
CA GLY A 207 7.17 20.12 -26.78
C GLY A 207 5.65 20.28 -26.90
N ASN A 208 4.88 19.67 -26.00
CA ASN A 208 3.44 19.91 -25.86
C ASN A 208 3.16 21.31 -25.30
N GLY A 209 1.93 21.79 -25.49
CA GLY A 209 1.51 23.13 -25.07
C GLY A 209 0.63 23.11 -23.83
N ALA A 210 0.60 24.22 -23.10
CA ALA A 210 -0.36 24.44 -22.01
C ALA A 210 -0.92 25.87 -21.98
N ILE A 211 -2.04 26.06 -21.29
CA ILE A 211 -2.61 27.39 -21.04
C ILE A 211 -1.76 28.10 -19.99
N CYS A 212 -1.09 29.16 -20.42
CA CYS A 212 -0.27 30.02 -19.57
C CYS A 212 -0.85 31.42 -19.45
N ASN A 213 -0.42 32.13 -18.41
CA ASN A 213 -0.68 33.55 -18.27
C ASN A 213 -0.16 34.28 -19.52
N SER A 214 -1.01 35.10 -20.14
CA SER A 214 -0.74 35.63 -21.49
C SER A 214 0.64 36.31 -21.60
N GLY A 215 1.47 35.80 -22.50
CA GLY A 215 2.83 36.29 -22.74
C GLY A 215 3.91 35.78 -21.77
N THR A 216 3.62 34.80 -20.93
CA THR A 216 4.59 34.16 -20.00
C THR A 216 4.62 32.64 -20.20
N SER A 217 5.55 31.97 -19.52
CA SER A 217 5.59 30.50 -19.43
C SER A 217 4.90 29.95 -18.16
N ASN A 218 4.19 30.81 -17.42
CA ASN A 218 3.55 30.46 -16.15
C ASN A 218 2.19 29.82 -16.41
N ILE A 219 2.06 28.52 -16.15
CA ILE A 219 0.82 27.75 -16.34
C ILE A 219 -0.28 28.36 -15.47
N THR A 220 -1.45 28.62 -16.04
CA THR A 220 -2.57 29.19 -15.28
C THR A 220 -3.30 28.10 -14.50
N PRO A 221 -3.52 28.23 -13.17
CA PRO A 221 -4.39 27.32 -12.44
C PRO A 221 -5.86 27.55 -12.84
N LEU A 222 -6.47 26.55 -13.46
CA LEU A 222 -7.86 26.61 -13.93
C LEU A 222 -8.80 25.96 -12.91
N ASN A 223 -9.98 26.57 -12.72
CA ASN A 223 -11.08 25.98 -11.95
C ASN A 223 -11.76 24.84 -12.72
N LEU A 224 -12.58 24.05 -12.04
CA LEU A 224 -13.46 23.05 -12.64
C LEU A 224 -14.41 23.68 -13.68
N GLY A 225 -14.63 23.00 -14.81
CA GLY A 225 -15.58 23.40 -15.86
C GLY A 225 -15.08 24.47 -16.84
N VAL A 226 -13.78 24.77 -16.87
CA VAL A 226 -13.17 25.68 -17.84
C VAL A 226 -12.90 24.94 -19.15
N ASP A 227 -13.32 25.51 -20.28
CA ASP A 227 -13.11 24.93 -21.61
C ASP A 227 -11.62 25.01 -22.05
N VAL A 228 -11.05 23.88 -22.44
CA VAL A 228 -9.71 23.73 -23.01
C VAL A 228 -9.86 23.18 -24.42
N GLY A 229 -9.45 23.95 -25.43
CA GLY A 229 -9.68 23.60 -26.82
C GLY A 229 -9.04 24.53 -27.85
N PRO A 230 -9.47 24.48 -29.13
CA PRO A 230 -8.91 25.31 -30.20
C PRO A 230 -9.02 26.83 -29.99
N ALA A 231 -9.92 27.26 -29.09
CA ALA A 231 -10.09 28.67 -28.74
C ALA A 231 -9.16 29.13 -27.60
N SER A 232 -8.47 28.23 -26.92
CA SER A 232 -7.57 28.52 -25.80
C SER A 232 -6.26 29.14 -26.29
N GLU A 233 -5.70 30.08 -25.52
CA GLU A 233 -4.35 30.62 -25.76
C GLU A 233 -3.29 29.64 -25.25
N ILE A 234 -2.85 28.73 -26.13
CA ILE A 234 -1.83 27.73 -25.80
C ILE A 234 -0.43 28.31 -25.99
N THR A 235 0.39 28.15 -24.95
CA THR A 235 1.81 28.49 -24.96
C THR A 235 2.63 27.23 -25.20
N ASN A 236 3.47 27.26 -26.23
CA ASN A 236 4.40 26.17 -26.55
C ASN A 236 5.80 26.54 -26.00
N PRO A 237 6.42 25.68 -25.17
CA PRO A 237 7.75 25.94 -24.60
C PRO A 237 8.89 25.87 -25.63
N GLY A 238 8.61 25.40 -26.85
CA GLY A 238 9.56 25.30 -27.96
C GLY A 238 10.26 23.94 -28.04
N GLU A 239 11.08 23.75 -29.07
CA GLU A 239 11.73 22.47 -29.41
C GLU A 239 13.03 22.18 -28.63
N TRP A 240 13.49 23.09 -27.77
CA TRP A 240 14.78 22.94 -27.08
C TRP A 240 14.61 22.22 -25.75
N TYR A 241 15.33 21.12 -25.59
CA TYR A 241 15.37 20.37 -24.34
C TYR A 241 16.03 21.18 -23.21
N PRO A 242 15.44 21.23 -22.00
CA PRO A 242 14.14 20.64 -21.65
C PRO A 242 12.97 21.61 -21.92
N SER A 243 11.89 21.12 -22.53
CA SER A 243 10.76 21.92 -23.03
C SER A 243 9.75 22.18 -21.91
N GLN A 244 10.05 23.13 -21.03
CA GLN A 244 9.38 23.28 -19.74
C GLN A 244 8.50 24.53 -19.61
N LEU A 245 7.45 24.42 -18.79
CA LEU A 245 6.59 25.51 -18.37
C LEU A 245 6.55 25.62 -16.83
N ASP A 246 6.38 26.84 -16.33
CA ASP A 246 6.48 27.18 -14.91
C ASP A 246 5.16 26.88 -14.17
N LEU A 247 5.25 26.10 -13.08
CA LEU A 247 4.12 25.85 -12.18
C LEU A 247 4.21 26.74 -10.95
N SER A 248 5.38 26.80 -10.30
CA SER A 248 5.68 27.74 -9.22
C SER A 248 7.16 28.11 -9.18
N ASN A 249 7.44 29.36 -8.82
CA ASN A 249 8.76 29.89 -8.53
C ASN A 249 8.67 31.15 -7.65
N PRO A 250 9.78 31.72 -7.12
CA PRO A 250 9.71 32.92 -6.28
C PRO A 250 9.06 34.15 -6.92
N SER A 251 8.92 34.16 -8.25
CA SER A 251 8.26 35.24 -9.01
C SER A 251 6.84 34.87 -9.44
N TYR A 252 6.39 33.64 -9.20
CA TYR A 252 5.09 33.10 -9.60
C TYR A 252 4.58 32.05 -8.60
N THR A 253 3.61 32.42 -7.76
CA THR A 253 3.13 31.58 -6.64
C THR A 253 1.63 31.32 -6.69
N GLU A 254 0.98 31.50 -7.85
CA GLU A 254 -0.48 31.35 -7.96
C GLU A 254 -0.97 29.93 -7.70
N TRP A 255 -0.13 28.92 -7.92
CA TRP A 255 -0.46 27.52 -7.64
C TRP A 255 -0.32 27.12 -6.16
N ASN A 256 0.48 27.86 -5.37
CA ASN A 256 0.82 27.47 -4.01
C ASN A 256 -0.42 27.23 -3.15
N GLY A 257 -0.50 26.07 -2.52
CA GLY A 257 -1.61 25.63 -1.67
C GLY A 257 -2.89 25.26 -2.41
N GLN A 258 -2.85 25.12 -3.75
CA GLN A 258 -4.03 24.81 -4.55
C GLN A 258 -4.00 23.39 -5.12
N THR A 259 -5.20 22.84 -5.28
CA THR A 259 -5.47 21.74 -6.22
C THR A 259 -6.30 22.33 -7.37
N ALA A 260 -5.73 22.37 -8.57
CA ALA A 260 -6.33 23.01 -9.74
C ALA A 260 -5.99 22.26 -11.03
N TYR A 261 -6.50 22.72 -12.17
CA TYR A 261 -6.30 22.07 -13.47
C TYR A 261 -5.35 22.88 -14.35
N ALA A 262 -4.40 22.21 -14.99
CA ALA A 262 -3.63 22.74 -16.11
C ALA A 262 -4.30 22.30 -17.42
N GLY A 263 -4.73 23.24 -18.25
CA GLY A 263 -5.26 22.94 -19.59
C GLY A 263 -4.11 22.72 -20.58
N VAL A 264 -4.13 21.60 -21.30
CA VAL A 264 -3.02 21.14 -22.14
C VAL A 264 -3.41 20.83 -23.59
N GLN A 265 -2.43 20.86 -24.48
CA GLN A 265 -2.52 20.49 -25.89
C GLN A 265 -1.35 19.58 -26.26
N PHE A 266 -1.62 18.48 -26.95
CA PHE A 266 -0.60 17.59 -27.53
C PHE A 266 -1.00 17.15 -28.95
N GLN A 267 -0.08 16.50 -29.68
CA GLN A 267 -0.33 16.03 -31.05
C GLN A 267 -0.40 14.51 -31.16
N LYS A 268 -1.53 13.97 -31.60
CA LYS A 268 -1.73 12.54 -31.92
C LYS A 268 -2.09 12.44 -33.40
N ASN A 269 -1.39 11.57 -34.14
CA ASN A 269 -1.55 11.37 -35.58
C ASN A 269 -1.51 12.66 -36.44
N GLY A 270 -0.78 13.69 -35.98
CA GLY A 270 -0.63 14.97 -36.68
C GLY A 270 -1.74 15.99 -36.43
N ASN A 271 -2.75 15.65 -35.64
CA ASN A 271 -3.84 16.54 -35.23
C ASN A 271 -3.64 16.99 -33.77
N ASN A 272 -4.17 18.17 -33.39
CA ASN A 272 -4.13 18.61 -32.01
C ASN A 272 -5.26 17.97 -31.20
N HIS A 273 -4.92 17.60 -29.96
CA HIS A 273 -5.86 17.11 -28.96
C HIS A 273 -5.72 17.94 -27.70
N TYR A 274 -6.81 18.06 -26.96
CA TYR A 274 -6.92 18.93 -25.79
C TYR A 274 -7.31 18.13 -24.57
N GLY A 275 -6.72 18.50 -23.44
CA GLY A 275 -6.84 17.78 -22.18
C GLY A 275 -6.69 18.70 -20.98
N TRP A 276 -6.79 18.10 -19.80
CA TRP A 276 -6.47 18.74 -18.54
C TRP A 276 -5.64 17.79 -17.67
N ILE A 277 -4.74 18.34 -16.86
CA ILE A 277 -4.01 17.64 -15.80
C ILE A 277 -4.39 18.28 -14.48
N ARG A 278 -4.87 17.50 -13.52
CA ARG A 278 -5.14 17.99 -12.16
C ARG A 278 -3.88 17.91 -11.32
N LEU A 279 -3.44 19.05 -10.81
CA LEU A 279 -2.20 19.20 -10.07
C LEU A 279 -2.49 19.77 -8.68
N ARG A 280 -1.77 19.27 -7.68
CA ARG A 280 -1.74 19.83 -6.32
C ARG A 280 -0.36 20.40 -6.05
N VAL A 281 -0.29 21.60 -5.48
CA VAL A 281 0.97 22.23 -5.06
C VAL A 281 0.88 22.59 -3.58
N SER A 282 1.95 22.34 -2.82
CA SER A 282 2.08 22.69 -1.40
C SER A 282 2.02 24.20 -1.18
N GLU A 283 1.76 24.62 0.06
CA GLU A 283 1.65 26.03 0.43
C GLU A 283 2.97 26.80 0.26
N ASP A 284 4.10 26.14 0.51
CA ASP A 284 5.45 26.70 0.26
C ASP A 284 5.81 26.78 -1.24
N GLY A 285 5.12 26.03 -2.10
CA GLY A 285 5.39 25.97 -3.54
C GLY A 285 6.59 25.11 -3.91
N GLU A 286 7.08 24.28 -3.00
CA GLU A 286 8.26 23.41 -3.20
C GLU A 286 7.88 21.95 -3.51
N HIS A 287 6.64 21.54 -3.27
CA HIS A 287 6.15 20.17 -3.49
C HIS A 287 4.89 20.17 -4.35
N TYR A 288 4.75 19.17 -5.20
CA TYR A 288 3.64 19.10 -6.13
C TYR A 288 3.43 17.71 -6.71
N TYR A 289 2.20 17.48 -7.16
CA TYR A 289 1.68 16.17 -7.49
C TYR A 289 0.77 16.26 -8.71
N ALA A 290 0.92 15.35 -9.66
CA ALA A 290 -0.10 15.11 -10.68
C ALA A 290 -1.02 14.00 -10.17
N LEU A 291 -2.31 14.31 -10.09
CA LEU A 291 -3.30 13.44 -9.48
C LEU A 291 -3.97 12.56 -10.55
N ASP A 292 -4.45 13.21 -11.61
CA ASP A 292 -5.22 12.58 -12.67
C ASP A 292 -5.29 13.53 -13.88
N MET A 293 -5.80 13.01 -14.99
CA MET A 293 -5.94 13.75 -16.24
C MET A 293 -7.04 13.18 -17.11
N ALA A 294 -7.53 14.01 -18.04
CA ALA A 294 -8.33 13.51 -19.15
C ALA A 294 -8.07 14.30 -20.42
N TYR A 295 -8.38 13.69 -21.57
CA TYR A 295 -8.32 14.35 -22.87
C TYR A 295 -9.45 13.90 -23.79
N ASN A 296 -9.77 14.75 -24.76
CA ASN A 296 -10.72 14.42 -25.82
C ASN A 296 -9.99 13.71 -26.97
N GLU A 297 -10.36 12.47 -27.26
CA GLU A 297 -9.75 11.72 -28.35
C GLU A 297 -10.15 12.26 -29.73
N ALA A 298 -11.26 13.00 -29.84
CA ALA A 298 -11.62 13.64 -31.09
C ALA A 298 -10.64 14.79 -31.43
N PRO A 299 -10.07 14.81 -32.65
CA PRO A 299 -9.12 15.84 -33.04
C PRO A 299 -9.80 17.21 -33.09
N GLU A 300 -9.07 18.24 -32.63
CA GLU A 300 -9.54 19.63 -32.60
C GLU A 300 -10.83 19.87 -31.78
N MET A 301 -11.15 18.99 -30.84
CA MET A 301 -12.32 19.13 -29.97
C MET A 301 -11.94 19.57 -28.55
N SER A 302 -12.72 20.50 -28.00
CA SER A 302 -12.54 20.96 -26.62
C SER A 302 -12.90 19.88 -25.58
N ILE A 303 -12.40 20.07 -24.37
CA ILE A 303 -12.81 19.38 -23.15
C ILE A 303 -12.92 20.41 -22.01
N SER A 304 -13.89 20.25 -21.11
CA SER A 304 -13.95 21.05 -19.88
C SER A 304 -13.05 20.44 -18.80
N THR A 305 -12.35 21.26 -18.01
CA THR A 305 -11.56 20.78 -16.86
C THR A 305 -12.43 19.97 -15.90
N GLY A 306 -11.95 18.78 -15.50
CA GLY A 306 -12.67 17.80 -14.69
C GLY A 306 -13.81 17.05 -15.40
N GLN A 307 -13.99 17.24 -16.71
CA GLN A 307 -14.92 16.44 -17.51
C GLN A 307 -14.37 15.03 -17.73
N VAL A 308 -15.25 14.04 -17.54
CA VAL A 308 -15.01 12.61 -17.79
C VAL A 308 -16.10 12.06 -18.71
N GLN A 309 -15.85 10.94 -19.37
CA GLN A 309 -16.82 10.29 -20.27
C GLN A 309 -18.00 9.71 -19.48
N GLU A 310 -17.67 8.88 -18.48
CA GLU A 310 -18.58 8.32 -17.50
C GLU A 310 -18.05 8.67 -16.10
N PRO A 311 -18.90 8.63 -15.06
CA PRO A 311 -18.45 8.84 -13.71
C PRO A 311 -17.28 7.92 -13.33
N VAL A 312 -16.37 8.40 -12.50
CA VAL A 312 -15.17 7.65 -12.08
C VAL A 312 -14.74 8.05 -10.67
N ILE A 313 -14.20 7.10 -9.92
CA ILE A 313 -13.54 7.35 -8.62
C ILE A 313 -12.03 7.33 -8.87
N ALA A 314 -11.34 8.34 -8.34
CA ALA A 314 -9.89 8.45 -8.37
C ALA A 314 -9.35 8.49 -6.94
N TYR A 315 -8.16 7.92 -6.73
CA TYR A 315 -7.56 7.82 -5.41
C TYR A 315 -6.19 8.50 -5.39
N SER A 316 -5.83 9.11 -4.26
CA SER A 316 -4.51 9.71 -4.14
C SER A 316 -3.38 8.68 -4.12
N GLN A 317 -3.57 7.54 -3.46
CA GLN A 317 -2.60 6.45 -3.32
C GLN A 317 -3.36 5.13 -3.07
N THR A 318 -2.70 3.97 -3.21
CA THR A 318 -3.28 2.66 -2.79
C THR A 318 -2.62 2.05 -1.56
N VAL A 319 -1.39 2.43 -1.25
CA VAL A 319 -0.61 1.82 -0.17
C VAL A 319 -0.75 2.66 1.08
N PHE A 320 -1.19 2.10 2.21
CA PHE A 320 -1.10 2.68 3.56
C PHE A 320 0.26 2.39 4.18
N HIS A 321 0.84 3.37 4.86
CA HIS A 321 2.10 3.19 5.58
C HIS A 321 1.87 3.29 7.08
N GLU A 322 2.50 2.40 7.82
CA GLU A 322 2.53 2.44 9.27
C GLU A 322 3.06 3.78 9.80
N ALA A 323 2.50 4.21 10.93
CA ALA A 323 2.92 5.42 11.63
C ALA A 323 4.41 5.34 12.05
N VAL A 324 5.00 6.51 12.31
CA VAL A 324 6.39 6.58 12.85
C VAL A 324 6.47 5.98 14.26
N ALA A 325 5.34 5.79 14.95
CA ALA A 325 5.31 5.09 16.23
C ALA A 325 5.76 3.61 16.13
N ASN A 326 5.62 2.98 14.96
CA ASN A 326 6.02 1.58 14.71
C ASN A 326 5.42 0.61 15.75
N ASP A 327 4.12 0.76 15.98
CA ASP A 327 3.32 0.04 16.98
C ASP A 327 2.06 -0.62 16.36
N GLY A 328 2.07 -0.78 15.03
CA GLY A 328 0.96 -1.27 14.23
C GLY A 328 -0.11 -0.23 13.89
N SER A 329 0.00 1.02 14.36
CA SER A 329 -0.94 2.09 14.01
C SER A 329 -0.69 2.66 12.60
N ILE A 330 -1.75 3.15 11.96
CA ILE A 330 -1.69 3.77 10.62
C ILE A 330 -2.13 5.23 10.72
N GLU A 331 -1.24 6.17 10.41
CA GLU A 331 -1.56 7.61 10.39
C GLU A 331 -1.85 8.13 8.98
N SER A 332 -1.45 7.40 7.94
CA SER A 332 -1.62 7.86 6.56
C SER A 332 -3.08 7.74 6.08
N GLU A 333 -3.57 8.74 5.35
CA GLU A 333 -4.96 8.83 4.90
C GLU A 333 -5.07 8.81 3.36
N ARG A 334 -6.11 8.19 2.80
CA ARG A 334 -6.32 8.13 1.34
C ARG A 334 -7.43 9.07 0.94
N VAL A 335 -7.12 10.02 0.05
CA VAL A 335 -8.12 10.92 -0.52
C VAL A 335 -8.78 10.22 -1.70
N ILE A 336 -10.10 10.23 -1.72
CA ILE A 336 -10.91 9.57 -2.75
C ILE A 336 -11.82 10.61 -3.38
N ASP A 337 -11.57 10.95 -4.64
CA ASP A 337 -12.37 11.91 -5.38
C ASP A 337 -13.32 11.21 -6.36
N VAL A 338 -14.51 11.77 -6.59
CA VAL A 338 -15.45 11.31 -7.61
C VAL A 338 -15.65 12.38 -8.69
N PHE A 339 -15.61 11.96 -9.96
CA PHE A 339 -15.86 12.79 -11.13
C PHE A 339 -17.13 12.35 -11.83
N GLY A 340 -17.84 13.29 -12.47
CA GLY A 340 -19.10 13.02 -13.19
C GLY A 340 -20.29 12.66 -12.30
N SER A 341 -20.09 12.57 -10.99
CA SER A 341 -21.09 12.23 -9.97
C SER A 341 -20.77 12.96 -8.65
N THR A 342 -21.51 12.68 -7.58
CA THR A 342 -21.25 13.19 -6.22
C THR A 342 -21.46 12.11 -5.18
N TRP A 343 -20.75 12.18 -4.06
CA TRP A 343 -20.98 11.34 -2.89
C TRP A 343 -22.32 11.70 -2.23
N ALA A 344 -23.03 10.68 -1.75
CA ALA A 344 -24.19 10.80 -0.88
C ALA A 344 -23.85 11.62 0.37
N ASP A 345 -24.84 12.23 0.98
CA ASP A 345 -24.61 13.05 2.17
C ASP A 345 -24.46 12.16 3.40
N PHE A 346 -23.24 12.04 3.91
CA PHE A 346 -22.90 11.37 5.17
C PHE A 346 -21.76 12.14 5.85
N GLY A 347 -21.56 11.90 7.15
CA GLY A 347 -20.47 12.47 7.92
C GLY A 347 -19.25 11.54 7.93
N LEU A 348 -19.04 10.90 9.08
CA LEU A 348 -18.04 9.86 9.31
C LEU A 348 -18.79 8.53 9.45
N ILE A 349 -18.37 7.51 8.72
CA ILE A 349 -18.99 6.18 8.74
C ILE A 349 -17.92 5.09 8.88
N ASP A 350 -18.26 4.03 9.61
CA ASP A 350 -17.39 2.88 9.82
C ASP A 350 -17.65 1.80 8.77
N GLU A 351 -16.71 0.86 8.64
CA GLU A 351 -16.86 -0.30 7.76
C GLU A 351 -18.19 -1.04 8.01
N GLY A 352 -18.85 -1.48 6.93
CA GLY A 352 -20.18 -2.08 6.96
C GLY A 352 -21.30 -1.09 6.61
N CYS A 353 -21.01 0.21 6.63
CA CYS A 353 -21.98 1.28 6.40
C CYS A 353 -21.95 1.83 4.97
N GLY A 354 -22.23 0.94 4.01
CA GLY A 354 -22.19 1.29 2.58
C GLY A 354 -20.79 1.18 1.96
N PHE A 355 -19.78 0.79 2.73
CA PHE A 355 -18.49 0.36 2.20
C PHE A 355 -17.92 -0.80 3.04
N SER A 356 -16.99 -1.56 2.45
CA SER A 356 -16.28 -2.65 3.12
C SER A 356 -14.84 -2.72 2.65
N VAL A 357 -13.94 -3.22 3.50
CA VAL A 357 -12.54 -3.46 3.17
C VAL A 357 -12.17 -4.88 3.59
N SER A 358 -12.20 -5.81 2.65
CA SER A 358 -11.83 -7.18 2.97
C SER A 358 -10.32 -7.32 3.16
N GLY A 359 -9.92 -8.11 4.16
CA GLY A 359 -8.52 -8.46 4.38
C GLY A 359 -7.75 -7.49 5.26
N ILE A 360 -8.41 -6.60 6.01
CA ILE A 360 -7.74 -5.72 6.97
C ILE A 360 -6.94 -6.53 8.02
N PRO A 361 -5.68 -6.15 8.34
CA PRO A 361 -4.91 -6.77 9.42
C PRO A 361 -5.65 -6.73 10.76
N THR A 362 -5.59 -7.83 11.52
CA THR A 362 -6.29 -7.93 12.81
C THR A 362 -5.84 -6.84 13.77
N GLY A 363 -6.81 -6.12 14.36
CA GLY A 363 -6.57 -4.97 15.26
C GLY A 363 -6.77 -3.61 14.58
N LEU A 364 -6.79 -3.58 13.25
CA LEU A 364 -7.19 -2.42 12.46
C LEU A 364 -8.67 -2.50 12.05
N SER A 365 -9.26 -1.34 11.77
CA SER A 365 -10.58 -1.17 11.14
C SER A 365 -10.57 0.04 10.21
N ALA A 366 -11.47 0.08 9.21
CA ALA A 366 -11.54 1.19 8.27
C ALA A 366 -12.66 2.18 8.60
N GLN A 367 -12.40 3.45 8.32
CA GLN A 367 -13.35 4.54 8.48
C GLN A 367 -13.33 5.46 7.26
N LEU A 368 -14.50 5.95 6.85
CA LEU A 368 -14.66 6.82 5.69
C LEU A 368 -15.34 8.12 6.11
N GLN A 369 -14.72 9.25 5.78
CA GLN A 369 -15.24 10.59 6.06
C GLN A 369 -15.53 11.33 4.77
N ARG A 370 -16.72 11.92 4.65
CA ARG A 370 -17.00 12.86 3.56
C ARG A 370 -16.51 14.26 3.91
N ILE A 371 -15.72 14.84 3.00
CA ILE A 371 -15.16 16.19 3.14
C ILE A 371 -15.92 17.19 2.26
N THR A 372 -16.23 16.79 1.02
CA THR A 372 -17.08 17.56 0.10
C THR A 372 -18.01 16.61 -0.67
N ASP A 373 -18.90 17.15 -1.48
CA ASP A 373 -19.72 16.37 -2.42
C ASP A 373 -18.90 15.57 -3.44
N SER A 374 -17.63 15.92 -3.65
CA SER A 374 -16.73 15.25 -4.58
C SER A 374 -15.56 14.51 -3.90
N ARG A 375 -15.40 14.59 -2.58
CA ARG A 375 -14.20 14.11 -1.87
C ARG A 375 -14.50 13.37 -0.56
N LEU A 376 -13.86 12.23 -0.39
CA LEU A 376 -13.77 11.48 0.86
C LEU A 376 -12.33 11.35 1.35
N ILE A 377 -12.20 11.00 2.62
CA ILE A 377 -10.98 10.51 3.25
C ILE A 377 -11.26 9.10 3.79
N LEU A 378 -10.40 8.14 3.43
CA LEU A 378 -10.36 6.80 4.00
C LEU A 378 -9.18 6.71 4.97
N SER A 379 -9.45 6.27 6.20
CA SER A 379 -8.47 6.10 7.27
C SER A 379 -8.56 4.69 7.86
N LEU A 380 -7.42 4.16 8.32
CA LEU A 380 -7.36 2.93 9.11
C LEU A 380 -7.12 3.31 10.57
N ILE A 381 -7.96 2.82 11.48
CA ILE A 381 -7.90 3.12 12.91
C ILE A 381 -7.62 1.86 13.74
N GLY A 382 -7.05 2.05 14.93
CA GLY A 382 -6.57 0.96 15.78
C GLY A 382 -5.09 0.64 15.55
N ASN A 383 -4.62 -0.49 16.08
CA ASN A 383 -3.25 -0.97 15.92
C ASN A 383 -3.28 -2.43 15.45
N ALA A 384 -2.50 -2.75 14.42
CA ALA A 384 -2.33 -4.13 13.98
C ALA A 384 -1.58 -4.96 15.04
N ASN A 385 -2.12 -6.14 15.36
CA ASN A 385 -1.53 -7.06 16.32
C ASN A 385 -0.15 -7.59 15.85
N ALA A 386 0.04 -7.71 14.53
CA ALA A 386 1.29 -8.08 13.89
C ALA A 386 1.60 -7.05 12.80
N HIS A 387 2.80 -6.46 12.84
CA HIS A 387 3.18 -5.30 12.04
C HIS A 387 4.68 -5.30 11.70
N ASN A 388 5.30 -6.44 11.42
CA ASN A 388 6.64 -6.46 10.81
C ASN A 388 6.52 -6.41 9.28
N ASN A 389 7.61 -6.17 8.54
CA ASN A 389 7.57 -6.24 7.05
C ASN A 389 7.08 -7.61 6.53
N SER A 390 7.20 -8.69 7.31
CA SER A 390 6.64 -10.00 6.92
C SER A 390 5.11 -10.06 6.98
N ASP A 391 4.50 -9.12 7.68
CA ASP A 391 3.07 -9.00 7.94
C ASP A 391 2.39 -8.01 6.97
N ASP A 392 3.15 -7.42 6.03
CA ASP A 392 2.63 -6.57 4.95
C ASP A 392 1.47 -7.23 4.23
N ASN A 393 0.42 -6.46 3.95
CA ASN A 393 -0.75 -6.95 3.27
C ASN A 393 -1.00 -6.21 1.96
N ASN A 394 -0.70 -6.91 0.86
CA ASN A 394 -0.83 -6.39 -0.50
C ASN A 394 -2.18 -6.73 -1.18
N TYR A 395 -3.17 -7.24 -0.43
CA TYR A 395 -4.39 -7.80 -1.01
C TYR A 395 -5.67 -7.34 -0.30
N MET A 396 -5.66 -6.15 0.31
CA MET A 396 -6.89 -5.58 0.82
C MET A 396 -7.74 -5.07 -0.34
N ASN A 397 -9.06 -5.25 -0.24
CA ASN A 397 -10.00 -4.85 -1.29
C ASN A 397 -11.09 -3.97 -0.71
N LEU A 398 -11.03 -2.69 -1.03
CA LEU A 398 -12.05 -1.69 -0.75
C LEU A 398 -13.21 -1.86 -1.73
N SER A 399 -14.44 -1.80 -1.23
CA SER A 399 -15.66 -1.84 -2.02
C SER A 399 -16.65 -0.82 -1.50
N PHE A 400 -17.26 -0.06 -2.41
CA PHE A 400 -18.36 0.86 -2.13
C PHE A 400 -19.69 0.26 -2.59
N ASP A 401 -20.75 0.50 -1.83
CA ASP A 401 -22.12 0.30 -2.24
C ASP A 401 -22.59 1.48 -3.10
N GLU A 402 -23.45 1.21 -4.08
CA GLU A 402 -24.01 2.25 -4.96
C GLU A 402 -24.77 3.34 -4.19
N SER A 403 -25.31 3.03 -3.01
CA SER A 403 -26.01 3.97 -2.13
C SER A 403 -25.15 5.14 -1.66
N LEU A 404 -23.82 5.01 -1.67
CA LEU A 404 -22.91 6.11 -1.33
C LEU A 404 -22.72 7.10 -2.48
N ILE A 405 -23.30 6.87 -3.66
CA ILE A 405 -23.11 7.69 -4.86
C ILE A 405 -24.45 8.22 -5.37
N ASN A 406 -24.55 9.54 -5.53
CA ASN A 406 -25.71 10.18 -6.11
C ASN A 406 -25.65 10.14 -7.64
N GLY A 407 -26.47 9.31 -8.28
CA GLY A 407 -26.63 9.31 -9.73
C GLY A 407 -26.43 7.93 -10.35
N SER A 408 -25.95 7.89 -11.59
CA SER A 408 -25.60 6.63 -12.25
C SER A 408 -24.21 6.18 -11.82
N THR A 409 -24.04 4.89 -11.53
CA THR A 409 -22.76 4.20 -11.33
C THR A 409 -22.33 3.40 -12.56
N GLU A 410 -23.05 3.54 -13.67
CA GLU A 410 -22.76 2.81 -14.91
C GLU A 410 -21.33 3.11 -15.38
N GLY A 411 -20.51 2.07 -15.52
CA GLY A 411 -19.10 2.19 -15.92
C GLY A 411 -18.11 2.50 -14.79
N MET A 412 -18.57 2.81 -13.57
CA MET A 412 -17.69 3.05 -12.42
C MET A 412 -17.12 1.76 -11.85
N SER A 413 -15.82 1.76 -11.50
CA SER A 413 -15.27 0.74 -10.61
C SER A 413 -15.55 1.13 -9.16
N LEU A 414 -16.42 0.38 -8.49
CA LEU A 414 -16.73 0.56 -7.06
C LEU A 414 -15.81 -0.24 -6.15
N THR A 415 -14.83 -0.95 -6.72
CA THR A 415 -13.82 -1.71 -5.98
C THR A 415 -12.43 -1.21 -6.29
N GLN A 416 -11.56 -1.22 -5.29
CA GLN A 416 -10.16 -0.83 -5.43
C GLN A 416 -9.26 -1.71 -4.56
N GLN A 417 -8.17 -2.20 -5.14
CA GLN A 417 -7.12 -2.85 -4.35
C GLN A 417 -6.31 -1.78 -3.63
N ILE A 418 -6.11 -2.01 -2.34
CA ILE A 418 -5.28 -1.20 -1.45
C ILE A 418 -4.35 -2.12 -0.66
N SER A 419 -3.31 -1.58 -0.06
CA SER A 419 -2.35 -2.35 0.74
C SER A 419 -1.95 -1.63 2.01
N VAL A 420 -1.35 -2.34 2.95
CA VAL A 420 -0.65 -1.78 4.12
C VAL A 420 0.77 -2.30 4.11
N ASP A 421 1.71 -1.38 4.27
CA ASP A 421 3.15 -1.58 4.38
C ASP A 421 3.58 -1.27 5.81
N PHE A 422 4.01 -2.32 6.53
CA PHE A 422 4.47 -2.25 7.91
C PHE A 422 5.99 -2.18 7.97
N ASN A 423 6.52 -1.54 9.00
CA ASN A 423 7.95 -1.44 9.22
C ASN A 423 8.39 -2.45 10.28
N ASN A 424 9.55 -3.05 10.07
CA ASN A 424 10.27 -3.70 11.16
C ASN A 424 10.64 -2.65 12.20
N HIS A 425 10.91 -3.10 13.43
CA HIS A 425 11.46 -2.26 14.47
C HIS A 425 12.66 -1.45 13.96
N TYR A 426 12.72 -0.17 14.33
CA TYR A 426 13.79 0.69 13.86
C TYR A 426 15.15 0.26 14.39
N GLU A 427 16.18 0.43 13.57
CA GLU A 427 17.57 0.11 13.85
C GLU A 427 18.54 0.95 13.03
N VAL A 428 19.83 0.91 13.41
CA VAL A 428 20.89 1.41 12.53
C VAL A 428 21.39 0.23 11.70
N GLU A 429 21.16 0.32 10.41
CA GLU A 429 21.60 -0.65 9.42
C GLU A 429 23.01 -0.32 8.95
N TYR A 430 23.94 -1.27 9.08
CA TYR A 430 25.35 -1.11 8.72
C TYR A 430 25.76 -2.11 7.64
N LEU A 431 26.37 -1.62 6.57
CA LEU A 431 26.96 -2.45 5.53
C LEU A 431 28.45 -2.14 5.34
N ASN A 432 29.27 -3.19 5.46
CA ASN A 432 30.68 -3.16 5.06
C ASN A 432 30.83 -3.56 3.59
N ILE A 433 31.41 -2.69 2.76
CA ILE A 433 31.53 -2.96 1.33
C ILE A 433 32.60 -4.01 1.10
N SER A 434 32.18 -5.12 0.51
CA SER A 434 33.08 -6.24 0.28
C SER A 434 34.23 -5.84 -0.66
N ALA A 435 35.41 -6.42 -0.43
CA ALA A 435 36.57 -6.20 -1.28
C ALA A 435 36.33 -6.59 -2.77
N SER A 436 35.29 -7.36 -3.07
CA SER A 436 34.87 -7.73 -4.42
C SER A 436 34.00 -6.69 -5.13
N GLU A 437 33.29 -5.83 -4.41
CA GLU A 437 32.49 -4.74 -5.00
C GLU A 437 33.35 -3.54 -5.42
N ASN A 438 34.40 -3.27 -4.62
CA ASN A 438 35.46 -2.28 -4.86
C ASN A 438 34.96 -0.99 -5.53
N ILE A 439 34.24 -0.17 -4.75
CA ILE A 439 33.70 1.12 -5.18
C ILE A 439 34.80 2.18 -5.03
N SER A 440 35.60 2.36 -6.08
CA SER A 440 36.69 3.33 -6.10
C SER A 440 36.87 4.01 -7.47
N ILE A 441 37.35 5.25 -7.42
CA ILE A 441 37.76 6.06 -8.58
C ILE A 441 39.15 6.66 -8.34
N ALA A 442 39.89 6.93 -9.41
CA ALA A 442 41.25 7.50 -9.34
C ALA A 442 41.62 8.25 -10.62
N ASN A 443 42.56 9.18 -10.52
CA ASN A 443 43.18 9.86 -11.65
C ASN A 443 44.72 9.70 -11.63
N PRO A 444 45.34 9.05 -12.64
CA PRO A 444 44.71 8.39 -13.78
C PRO A 444 44.11 7.05 -13.38
N GLY A 445 42.89 6.76 -13.83
CA GLY A 445 42.19 5.56 -13.40
C GLY A 445 40.75 5.52 -13.87
N ASN A 446 39.90 4.85 -13.09
CA ASN A 446 38.46 4.88 -13.32
C ASN A 446 37.93 6.24 -12.89
N GLU A 447 37.27 6.95 -13.79
CA GLU A 447 36.75 8.29 -13.54
C GLU A 447 35.35 8.26 -12.96
N TRP A 448 34.59 7.16 -13.06
CA TRP A 448 33.21 7.11 -12.58
C TRP A 448 32.81 5.74 -12.03
N LYS A 449 32.03 5.74 -10.94
CA LYS A 449 31.49 4.53 -10.34
C LYS A 449 30.15 4.81 -9.64
N TRP A 450 29.05 4.31 -10.20
CA TRP A 450 27.74 4.27 -9.55
C TRP A 450 27.66 3.19 -8.47
N PHE A 451 26.87 3.45 -7.42
CA PHE A 451 26.51 2.50 -6.37
C PHE A 451 25.15 2.86 -5.74
N THR A 452 24.58 1.93 -4.98
CA THR A 452 23.29 2.10 -4.29
C THR A 452 23.38 1.52 -2.88
N LEU A 453 22.63 2.08 -1.94
CA LEU A 453 22.44 1.48 -0.62
C LEU A 453 21.33 0.41 -0.63
N GLY A 454 20.61 0.25 -1.75
CA GLY A 454 19.58 -0.78 -1.92
C GLY A 454 18.26 -0.49 -1.18
N ILE A 455 18.05 0.75 -0.76
CA ILE A 455 16.91 1.22 0.04
C ILE A 455 16.38 2.52 -0.54
N GLY A 456 15.06 2.71 -0.46
CA GLY A 456 14.42 3.98 -0.82
C GLY A 456 14.93 4.57 -2.14
N ASP A 457 15.36 5.83 -2.10
CA ASP A 457 15.97 6.53 -3.24
C ASP A 457 17.52 6.66 -3.16
N ALA A 458 18.17 5.86 -2.30
CA ALA A 458 19.57 5.98 -1.89
C ALA A 458 20.60 5.50 -2.94
N ASP A 459 20.47 6.00 -4.17
CA ASP A 459 21.44 5.85 -5.26
C ASP A 459 22.47 6.99 -5.26
N TYR A 460 23.74 6.65 -5.49
CA TYR A 460 24.88 7.58 -5.45
C TYR A 460 25.95 7.22 -6.50
N GLY A 461 26.94 8.09 -6.67
CA GLY A 461 28.11 7.80 -7.49
C GLY A 461 29.35 8.53 -7.04
N LEU A 462 30.52 7.95 -7.31
CA LEU A 462 31.79 8.65 -7.25
C LEU A 462 32.17 9.09 -8.66
N TRP A 463 32.52 10.37 -8.83
CA TRP A 463 32.89 10.92 -10.13
C TRP A 463 34.14 11.81 -10.07
N TYR A 464 35.07 11.59 -10.99
CA TYR A 464 36.20 12.46 -11.27
C TYR A 464 35.92 13.23 -12.56
N VAL A 465 35.80 14.55 -12.44
CA VAL A 465 35.52 15.44 -13.58
C VAL A 465 36.12 16.82 -13.33
N ASN A 466 36.67 17.45 -14.38
CA ASN A 466 37.24 18.80 -14.33
C ASN A 466 38.26 19.05 -13.21
N ASP A 467 39.04 18.03 -12.85
CA ASP A 467 40.01 18.02 -11.74
C ASP A 467 39.41 17.94 -10.32
N TYR A 468 38.14 17.55 -10.20
CA TYR A 468 37.43 17.40 -8.93
C TYR A 468 37.02 15.93 -8.75
N PHE A 469 37.20 15.42 -7.53
CA PHE A 469 36.52 14.21 -7.06
C PHE A 469 35.24 14.62 -6.36
N ARG A 470 34.14 14.00 -6.76
CA ARG A 470 32.79 14.40 -6.36
C ARG A 470 31.96 13.19 -5.95
N LEU A 471 31.03 13.44 -5.02
CA LEU A 471 29.92 12.54 -4.71
C LEU A 471 28.71 12.99 -5.52
N GLU A 472 28.34 12.21 -6.51
CA GLU A 472 27.09 12.30 -7.25
C GLU A 472 25.95 11.80 -6.34
N THR A 473 25.03 12.70 -5.98
CA THR A 473 23.91 12.43 -5.08
C THR A 473 22.59 12.28 -5.80
N TYR A 474 22.54 12.52 -7.12
CA TYR A 474 21.30 12.53 -7.90
C TYR A 474 20.21 13.38 -7.23
N SER A 475 20.55 14.62 -6.88
CA SER A 475 19.65 15.60 -6.24
C SER A 475 19.30 15.33 -4.76
N LYS A 476 20.00 14.41 -4.09
CA LYS A 476 19.94 14.27 -2.63
C LYS A 476 20.95 15.19 -1.92
N SER A 477 20.70 15.45 -0.65
CA SER A 477 21.58 16.29 0.18
C SER A 477 22.71 15.51 0.84
N GLY A 478 23.83 16.21 1.03
CA GLY A 478 24.92 15.78 1.90
C GLY A 478 25.31 16.89 2.86
N VAL A 479 25.99 16.52 3.94
CA VAL A 479 26.48 17.49 4.93
C VAL A 479 27.70 18.21 4.37
N CYS A 480 27.57 19.51 4.14
CA CYS A 480 28.62 20.35 3.56
C CYS A 480 29.13 21.42 4.53
N ASN A 481 30.29 21.99 4.21
CA ASN A 481 30.77 23.20 4.86
C ASN A 481 29.78 24.36 4.62
N ALA A 482 29.51 25.16 5.65
CA ALA A 482 28.50 26.21 5.60
C ALA A 482 28.66 27.15 4.39
N GLY A 483 27.64 27.20 3.53
CA GLY A 483 27.58 28.04 2.33
C GLY A 483 28.47 27.57 1.17
N THR A 484 28.91 26.31 1.17
CA THR A 484 29.64 25.70 0.04
C THR A 484 29.04 24.33 -0.31
N THR A 485 29.47 23.75 -1.43
CA THR A 485 29.15 22.36 -1.84
C THR A 485 30.28 21.39 -1.51
N ASP A 486 31.27 21.83 -0.73
CA ASP A 486 32.37 21.00 -0.27
C ASP A 486 31.89 20.13 0.89
N LEU A 487 31.94 18.81 0.72
CA LEU A 487 31.55 17.85 1.74
C LEU A 487 32.37 18.06 3.01
N ALA A 488 31.67 18.22 4.14
CA ALA A 488 32.33 18.35 5.42
C ALA A 488 33.07 17.04 5.78
N VAL A 489 34.29 17.16 6.31
CA VAL A 489 35.05 16.00 6.81
C VAL A 489 34.57 15.63 8.20
N LEU A 490 33.55 14.76 8.31
CA LEU A 490 33.02 14.33 9.60
C LEU A 490 33.94 13.30 10.26
N GLN A 491 34.12 13.42 11.56
CA GLN A 491 34.84 12.49 12.42
C GLN A 491 33.87 11.53 13.11
N ALA A 492 34.39 10.38 13.55
CA ALA A 492 33.57 9.43 14.30
C ALA A 492 32.94 10.09 15.54
N GLY A 493 31.63 9.96 15.68
CA GLY A 493 30.84 10.57 16.76
C GLY A 493 30.19 11.92 16.43
N ASP A 494 30.55 12.56 15.32
CA ASP A 494 29.86 13.78 14.85
C ASP A 494 28.39 13.46 14.53
N ILE A 495 27.48 14.36 14.93
CA ILE A 495 26.03 14.17 14.78
C ILE A 495 25.60 14.54 13.36
N ILE A 496 24.79 13.69 12.75
CA ILE A 496 24.10 13.92 11.48
C ILE A 496 22.59 13.89 11.77
N SER A 497 21.92 15.02 11.53
CA SER A 497 20.52 15.26 11.89
C SER A 497 19.89 16.35 11.02
N ASP A 498 18.61 16.67 11.26
CA ASP A 498 17.88 17.78 10.63
C ASP A 498 18.57 19.14 10.76
N LEU A 499 19.35 19.34 11.84
CA LEU A 499 20.15 20.55 12.09
C LEU A 499 21.48 20.61 11.34
N SER A 500 21.85 19.56 10.60
CA SER A 500 23.08 19.55 9.82
C SER A 500 23.01 20.54 8.65
N ASN A 501 24.18 20.98 8.18
CA ASN A 501 24.25 21.89 7.04
C ASN A 501 24.06 21.10 5.72
N TRP A 502 22.80 20.81 5.41
CA TRP A 502 22.38 20.12 4.20
C TRP A 502 22.50 21.05 3.00
N GLU A 503 23.32 20.66 2.02
CA GLU A 503 23.44 21.38 0.76
C GLU A 503 23.29 20.41 -0.41
N TYR A 504 22.68 20.90 -1.49
CA TYR A 504 22.75 20.31 -2.81
C TYR A 504 22.55 21.39 -3.87
N TYR A 505 23.28 21.29 -4.98
CA TYR A 505 23.30 22.34 -6.00
C TYR A 505 22.36 22.03 -7.17
N SER A 506 21.75 23.08 -7.73
CA SER A 506 20.80 22.98 -8.82
C SER A 506 21.41 23.03 -10.22
N GLU A 507 20.55 22.72 -11.19
CA GLU A 507 20.72 22.90 -12.63
C GLU A 507 21.67 21.92 -13.33
N LEU A 508 22.93 21.76 -12.92
CA LEU A 508 23.92 20.98 -13.71
C LEU A 508 24.90 20.12 -12.90
N GLU A 509 24.93 20.21 -11.57
CA GLU A 509 25.86 19.43 -10.74
C GLU A 509 25.12 18.95 -9.48
N THR A 510 24.50 17.78 -9.57
CA THR A 510 23.99 16.99 -8.43
C THR A 510 25.12 16.42 -7.56
N GLN A 511 26.22 17.15 -7.46
CA GLN A 511 27.53 16.63 -7.11
C GLN A 511 28.20 17.50 -6.06
N LEU A 512 28.45 16.89 -4.91
CA LEU A 512 29.15 17.51 -3.81
C LEU A 512 30.66 17.25 -3.94
N VAL A 513 31.48 18.22 -3.59
CA VAL A 513 32.93 18.15 -3.78
C VAL A 513 33.57 17.38 -2.62
N ILE A 514 34.26 16.29 -2.94
CA ILE A 514 35.06 15.52 -1.97
C ILE A 514 36.46 16.14 -1.89
N THR A 515 37.14 16.29 -3.04
CA THR A 515 38.44 16.96 -3.10
C THR A 515 38.68 17.60 -4.45
N SER A 516 39.39 18.72 -4.46
CA SER A 516 39.72 19.54 -5.63
C SER A 516 41.06 20.28 -5.41
N PRO A 517 41.59 20.98 -6.43
CA PRO A 517 42.79 21.81 -6.26
C PRO A 517 42.64 22.91 -5.19
N ASP A 518 41.41 23.39 -4.98
CA ASP A 518 41.10 24.48 -4.03
C ASP A 518 40.51 23.95 -2.71
N TYR A 519 40.11 22.67 -2.65
CA TYR A 519 39.59 22.00 -1.47
C TYR A 519 40.27 20.65 -1.24
N SER A 520 41.22 20.59 -0.30
CA SER A 520 42.09 19.42 -0.08
C SER A 520 42.00 18.83 1.32
N GLU A 521 40.96 19.19 2.07
CA GLU A 521 40.81 18.79 3.48
C GLU A 521 40.74 17.27 3.62
N TRP A 522 40.03 16.57 2.73
CA TRP A 522 39.92 15.11 2.71
C TRP A 522 41.24 14.38 2.43
N ASN A 523 42.25 15.03 1.83
CA ASN A 523 43.43 14.34 1.31
C ASN A 523 44.20 13.59 2.41
N GLY A 524 44.35 12.28 2.24
CA GLY A 524 45.04 11.40 3.20
C GLY A 524 44.21 11.03 4.42
N GLN A 525 42.90 11.29 4.40
CA GLN A 525 41.98 10.93 5.46
C GLN A 525 41.08 9.75 5.07
N THR A 526 40.70 8.97 6.09
CA THR A 526 39.53 8.11 6.08
C THR A 526 38.52 8.75 7.02
N ALA A 527 37.44 9.29 6.49
CA ALA A 527 36.49 10.12 7.22
C ALA A 527 35.06 9.87 6.72
N TYR A 528 34.09 10.50 7.36
CA TYR A 528 32.67 10.25 7.13
C TYR A 528 32.01 11.40 6.37
N VAL A 529 31.08 11.04 5.49
CA VAL A 529 30.13 11.94 4.83
C VAL A 529 28.77 11.71 5.47
N GLY A 530 28.07 12.77 5.86
CA GLY A 530 26.66 12.67 6.26
C GLY A 530 25.75 12.76 5.04
N ILE A 531 24.74 11.90 4.97
CA ILE A 531 23.78 11.82 3.87
C ILE A 531 22.34 11.87 4.37
N LYS A 532 21.48 12.45 3.54
CA LYS A 532 20.03 12.48 3.71
C LYS A 532 19.39 11.87 2.47
N PHE A 533 18.45 10.97 2.67
CA PHE A 533 17.72 10.27 1.61
C PHE A 533 16.31 9.93 2.12
N THR A 534 15.46 9.34 1.29
CA THR A 534 14.08 9.00 1.65
C THR A 534 13.83 7.50 1.59
N ILE A 535 13.04 6.98 2.55
CA ILE A 535 12.44 5.65 2.51
C ILE A 535 10.94 5.88 2.71
N ALA A 536 10.10 5.34 1.82
CA ALA A 536 8.64 5.54 1.86
C ALA A 536 8.24 7.01 2.13
N GLU A 537 8.84 7.95 1.38
CA GLU A 537 8.56 9.40 1.44
C GLU A 537 9.00 10.11 2.74
N ARG A 538 9.61 9.41 3.70
CA ARG A 538 10.12 10.01 4.92
C ARG A 538 11.63 10.16 4.85
N PHE A 539 12.18 11.23 5.42
CA PHE A 539 13.62 11.45 5.42
C PHE A 539 14.34 10.57 6.42
N HIS A 540 15.51 10.06 6.04
CA HIS A 540 16.42 9.29 6.87
C HIS A 540 17.82 9.89 6.81
N TYR A 541 18.57 9.70 7.88
CA TYR A 541 19.95 10.14 7.99
C TYR A 541 20.90 8.95 8.00
N GLY A 542 22.03 9.11 7.32
CA GLY A 542 23.07 8.10 7.27
C GLY A 542 24.46 8.71 7.14
N TRP A 543 25.46 7.83 7.17
CA TRP A 543 26.84 8.18 6.88
C TRP A 543 27.48 7.21 5.89
N MET A 544 28.45 7.71 5.13
CA MET A 544 29.35 6.93 4.28
C MET A 544 30.80 7.18 4.68
N GLN A 545 31.60 6.13 4.84
CA GLN A 545 33.04 6.29 5.07
C GLN A 545 33.80 6.29 3.74
N LEU A 546 34.53 7.37 3.49
CA LEU A 546 35.38 7.51 2.32
C LEU A 546 36.86 7.54 2.72
N GLU A 547 37.69 6.81 1.99
CA GLU A 547 39.15 6.92 2.03
C GLU A 547 39.62 7.74 0.81
N VAL A 548 40.36 8.82 1.07
CA VAL A 548 40.97 9.66 0.04
C VAL A 548 42.48 9.56 0.10
N SER A 549 43.12 9.32 -1.04
CA SER A 549 44.57 9.15 -1.11
C SER A 549 45.30 10.39 -0.57
N GLY A 550 46.52 10.20 -0.06
CA GLY A 550 47.34 11.32 0.42
C GLY A 550 47.68 12.37 -0.64
N ALA A 551 47.56 12.02 -1.92
CA ALA A 551 47.74 12.95 -3.03
C ALA A 551 46.42 13.61 -3.49
N GLY A 552 45.27 13.18 -2.98
CA GLY A 552 43.95 13.64 -3.43
C GLY A 552 43.58 13.13 -4.82
N ASP A 553 44.18 12.03 -5.27
CA ASP A 553 44.07 11.49 -6.63
C ASP A 553 43.31 10.14 -6.70
N ALA A 554 42.75 9.67 -5.60
CA ALA A 554 41.84 8.53 -5.55
C ALA A 554 40.87 8.63 -4.37
N VAL A 555 39.65 8.12 -4.57
CA VAL A 555 38.59 8.02 -3.56
C VAL A 555 38.02 6.61 -3.58
N THR A 556 37.87 6.01 -2.40
CA THR A 556 37.26 4.70 -2.20
C THR A 556 36.16 4.80 -1.16
N LEU A 557 34.99 4.23 -1.44
CA LEU A 557 33.93 4.03 -0.46
C LEU A 557 34.20 2.73 0.31
N ILE A 558 34.23 2.81 1.63
CA ILE A 558 34.65 1.72 2.53
C ILE A 558 33.43 1.00 3.13
N ASP A 559 32.53 1.75 3.74
CA ASP A 559 31.31 1.26 4.37
C ASP A 559 30.31 2.41 4.53
N TYR A 560 29.09 2.07 4.96
CA TYR A 560 28.04 3.03 5.26
C TYR A 560 27.10 2.49 6.34
N ALA A 561 26.39 3.40 7.00
CA ALA A 561 25.24 3.05 7.83
C ALA A 561 24.15 4.12 7.76
N TYR A 562 22.93 3.78 8.16
CA TYR A 562 21.81 4.70 8.21
C TYR A 562 20.82 4.31 9.30
N ASN A 563 20.05 5.28 9.79
CA ASN A 563 18.99 5.05 10.77
C ASN A 563 17.67 4.74 10.05
N THR A 564 17.04 3.61 10.37
CA THR A 564 15.74 3.24 9.78
C THR A 564 14.57 3.95 10.47
N ASN A 565 14.77 4.61 11.61
CA ASN A 565 13.77 5.52 12.18
C ASN A 565 13.76 6.85 11.38
N PRO A 566 12.64 7.23 10.75
CA PRO A 566 12.58 8.47 9.99
C PRO A 566 12.89 9.71 10.82
N GLY A 567 13.78 10.56 10.30
CA GLY A 567 14.20 11.81 10.93
C GLY A 567 15.10 11.65 12.17
N GLU A 568 15.39 10.42 12.60
CA GLU A 568 16.23 10.18 13.77
C GLU A 568 17.71 10.39 13.45
N GLU A 569 18.41 11.06 14.36
CA GLU A 569 19.83 11.36 14.18
C GLU A 569 20.71 10.09 14.14
N ILE A 570 21.87 10.22 13.52
CA ILE A 570 22.89 9.18 13.51
C ILE A 570 24.26 9.80 13.75
N HIS A 571 25.09 9.13 14.56
CA HIS A 571 26.47 9.55 14.73
C HIS A 571 27.34 8.96 13.62
N ALA A 572 28.22 9.76 13.03
CA ALA A 572 29.21 9.29 12.06
C ALA A 572 30.01 8.09 12.62
N GLY A 573 30.02 6.98 11.90
CA GLY A 573 30.68 5.73 12.32
C GLY A 573 29.87 4.85 13.29
N GLN A 574 28.63 5.20 13.61
CA GLN A 574 27.70 4.35 14.36
C GLN A 574 27.27 3.15 13.50
N ILE A 575 27.52 1.93 13.99
CA ILE A 575 27.24 0.68 13.25
C ILE A 575 26.15 -0.19 13.89
N PHE A 576 25.62 0.23 15.04
CA PHE A 576 24.46 -0.35 15.71
C PHE A 576 23.78 0.77 16.49
N ALA A 577 22.45 0.74 16.57
CA ALA A 577 21.76 1.45 17.63
C ALA A 577 21.94 0.61 18.90
N THR A 578 22.29 1.27 20.00
CA THR A 578 22.43 0.54 21.25
C THR A 578 21.04 0.41 21.83
N TYR A 579 20.42 -0.75 21.60
CA TYR A 579 19.14 -1.12 22.19
C TYR A 579 19.34 -1.83 23.53
N GLY A 580 18.42 -1.60 24.44
CA GLY A 580 18.36 -2.29 25.72
C GLY A 580 17.58 -1.46 26.73
N CYS A 581 17.26 -2.05 27.87
CA CYS A 581 16.52 -1.32 28.88
C CYS A 581 17.24 -0.03 29.28
N THR A 582 16.54 1.10 29.16
CA THR A 582 17.06 2.43 29.51
C THR A 582 16.74 2.81 30.96
N ASP A 583 15.82 2.09 31.61
CA ASP A 583 15.49 2.29 33.00
C ASP A 583 16.58 1.72 33.92
N SER A 584 17.24 2.62 34.66
CA SER A 584 18.27 2.29 35.66
C SER A 584 17.78 1.41 36.82
N LEU A 585 16.47 1.24 37.00
CA LEU A 585 15.85 0.39 38.02
C LEU A 585 15.64 -1.06 37.55
N ALA A 586 15.77 -1.34 36.26
CA ALA A 586 15.64 -2.70 35.73
C ALA A 586 16.93 -3.52 35.91
N ILE A 587 16.79 -4.84 36.06
CA ILE A 587 17.93 -5.75 36.25
C ILE A 587 18.76 -5.94 34.98
N ASN A 588 18.17 -5.69 33.82
CA ASN A 588 18.83 -5.74 32.52
C ASN A 588 19.12 -4.34 31.94
N PHE A 589 19.17 -3.30 32.80
CA PHE A 589 19.58 -1.96 32.41
C PHE A 589 20.89 -1.98 31.62
N ASN A 590 20.86 -1.41 30.41
CA ASN A 590 22.03 -1.25 29.56
C ASN A 590 22.47 0.22 29.57
N PRO A 591 23.58 0.57 30.25
CA PRO A 591 24.04 1.96 30.34
C PRO A 591 24.55 2.55 29.02
N ASN A 592 24.70 1.73 27.98
CA ASN A 592 25.03 2.19 26.65
C ASN A 592 23.79 2.30 25.76
N ALA A 593 22.63 1.80 26.19
CA ALA A 593 21.40 1.90 25.42
C ALA A 593 20.97 3.37 25.30
N ILE A 594 20.67 3.77 24.06
CA ILE A 594 20.15 5.09 23.73
C ILE A 594 18.65 5.05 23.45
N ASP A 595 18.09 3.85 23.25
CA ASP A 595 16.68 3.63 23.01
C ASP A 595 16.20 2.36 23.73
N ASP A 596 14.99 2.43 24.30
CA ASP A 596 14.41 1.34 25.08
C ASP A 596 13.70 0.35 24.17
N ASN A 597 14.15 -0.90 24.19
CA ASN A 597 13.55 -1.95 23.37
C ASN A 597 12.39 -2.69 24.05
N GLY A 598 11.84 -2.13 25.13
CA GLY A 598 10.72 -2.71 25.88
C GLY A 598 11.09 -3.98 26.66
N THR A 599 12.38 -4.34 26.72
CA THR A 599 12.83 -5.56 27.40
C THR A 599 13.09 -5.38 28.89
N CYS A 600 12.82 -4.22 29.49
CA CYS A 600 13.10 -3.95 30.90
C CYS A 600 12.51 -5.02 31.83
N GLU A 601 13.39 -5.75 32.52
CA GLU A 601 13.02 -6.73 33.53
C GLU A 601 13.17 -6.09 34.91
N TYR A 602 12.13 -6.17 35.74
CA TYR A 602 12.16 -5.66 37.11
C TYR A 602 12.26 -6.82 38.10
N LEU A 603 13.05 -6.63 39.16
CA LEU A 603 13.13 -7.63 40.23
C LEU A 603 11.84 -7.56 41.06
N GLN A 604 11.02 -8.60 40.95
CA GLN A 604 9.81 -8.76 41.75
C GLN A 604 10.09 -9.48 43.07
N GLY A 605 9.34 -9.15 44.11
CA GLY A 605 9.43 -9.76 45.43
C GLY A 605 8.76 -8.93 46.51
N CYS A 606 8.60 -9.48 47.71
CA CYS A 606 7.97 -8.74 48.81
C CYS A 606 8.74 -7.45 49.16
N ILE A 607 8.07 -6.29 49.05
CA ILE A 607 8.64 -4.97 49.36
C ILE A 607 8.33 -4.49 50.79
N ASP A 608 7.55 -5.25 51.57
CA ASP A 608 7.21 -4.88 52.95
C ASP A 608 8.33 -5.29 53.93
N PRO A 609 9.00 -4.32 54.60
CA PRO A 609 10.07 -4.61 55.55
C PRO A 609 9.64 -5.36 56.82
N LEU A 610 8.34 -5.54 57.05
CA LEU A 610 7.77 -6.32 58.16
C LEU A 610 7.55 -7.80 57.81
N ALA A 611 7.67 -8.17 56.53
CA ALA A 611 7.55 -9.56 56.08
C ALA A 611 8.86 -10.34 56.29
N LEU A 612 8.73 -11.65 56.51
CA LEU A 612 9.82 -12.60 56.68
C LEU A 612 10.65 -12.80 55.40
N ASN A 613 10.02 -12.66 54.24
CA ASN A 613 10.63 -12.80 52.92
C ASN A 613 10.84 -11.45 52.22
N PHE A 614 10.92 -10.34 52.97
CA PHE A 614 11.26 -9.02 52.45
C PHE A 614 12.52 -9.08 51.56
N ASN A 615 12.39 -8.64 50.32
CA ASN A 615 13.49 -8.50 49.38
C ASN A 615 13.83 -7.01 49.20
N PRO A 616 14.94 -6.52 49.80
CA PRO A 616 15.33 -5.11 49.68
C PRO A 616 15.73 -4.68 48.27
N ASP A 617 15.98 -5.63 47.37
CA ASP A 617 16.34 -5.36 45.98
C ASP A 617 15.12 -5.39 45.04
N ALA A 618 13.95 -5.83 45.52
CA ALA A 618 12.72 -5.84 44.73
C ALA A 618 12.13 -4.43 44.59
N VAL A 619 11.66 -4.09 43.39
CA VAL A 619 11.04 -2.78 43.08
C VAL A 619 9.54 -2.89 42.82
N GLU A 620 9.03 -4.10 42.65
CA GLU A 620 7.60 -4.41 42.53
C GLU A 620 7.22 -5.54 43.50
N ASP A 621 6.07 -5.39 44.17
CA ASP A 621 5.50 -6.41 45.05
C ASP A 621 4.83 -7.52 44.22
N ASP A 622 5.24 -8.76 44.42
CA ASP A 622 4.65 -9.94 43.78
C ASP A 622 3.51 -10.56 44.59
N GLY A 623 3.14 -9.95 45.73
CA GLY A 623 2.09 -10.44 46.62
C GLY A 623 2.50 -11.66 47.44
N THR A 624 3.79 -12.01 47.50
CA THR A 624 4.28 -13.19 48.23
C THR A 624 4.65 -12.92 49.69
N CYS A 625 4.42 -11.72 50.24
CA CYS A 625 4.83 -11.36 51.59
C CYS A 625 4.33 -12.35 52.67
N GLU A 626 5.26 -12.98 53.40
CA GLU A 626 5.00 -13.93 54.49
C GLU A 626 5.18 -13.22 55.84
N TYR A 627 4.22 -13.35 56.76
CA TYR A 627 4.28 -12.73 58.08
C TYR A 627 4.39 -13.78 59.19
N LEU A 628 5.12 -13.44 60.27
CA LEU A 628 5.17 -14.31 61.45
C LEU A 628 3.86 -14.20 62.23
N GLN A 629 3.05 -15.26 62.17
CA GLN A 629 1.78 -15.34 62.87
C GLN A 629 1.94 -15.97 64.27
N GLY A 630 1.12 -15.54 65.22
CA GLY A 630 1.11 -16.03 66.60
C GLY A 630 0.29 -15.11 67.49
N CYS A 631 -0.01 -15.53 68.72
CA CYS A 631 -0.76 -14.69 69.63
C CYS A 631 -0.03 -13.36 69.92
N ILE A 632 -0.61 -12.22 69.53
CA ILE A 632 -0.02 -10.89 69.76
C ILE A 632 -0.50 -10.21 71.05
N ASP A 633 -1.41 -10.85 71.80
CA ASP A 633 -1.91 -10.30 73.07
C ASP A 633 -0.93 -10.60 74.22
N PRO A 634 -0.26 -9.58 74.81
CA PRO A 634 0.70 -9.76 75.90
C PRO A 634 0.09 -10.30 77.21
N LEU A 635 -1.24 -10.41 77.31
CA LEU A 635 -1.96 -10.98 78.45
C LEU A 635 -2.24 -12.48 78.29
N ALA A 636 -2.06 -13.06 77.10
CA ALA A 636 -2.24 -14.48 76.86
C ALA A 636 -1.04 -15.31 77.36
N LEU A 637 -1.31 -16.55 77.76
CA LEU A 637 -0.30 -17.48 78.26
C LEU A 637 0.69 -17.93 77.18
N ASN A 638 0.31 -17.83 75.90
CA ASN A 638 1.13 -18.16 74.73
C ASN A 638 1.45 -16.95 73.85
N PHE A 639 1.45 -15.74 74.41
CA PHE A 639 1.90 -14.52 73.72
C PHE A 639 3.27 -14.74 73.03
N ASN A 640 3.31 -14.46 71.73
CA ASN A 640 4.53 -14.42 70.94
C ASN A 640 4.89 -12.95 70.63
N PRO A 641 5.92 -12.38 71.28
CA PRO A 641 6.32 -10.99 71.05
C PRO A 641 6.90 -10.72 69.66
N ASP A 642 7.25 -11.77 68.91
CA ASP A 642 7.80 -11.66 67.56
C ASP A 642 6.72 -11.77 66.47
N ALA A 643 5.48 -12.16 66.83
CA ALA A 643 4.37 -12.23 65.89
C ALA A 643 3.85 -10.83 65.55
N VAL A 644 3.61 -10.58 64.26
CA VAL A 644 3.08 -9.31 63.74
C VAL A 644 1.62 -9.43 63.29
N GLU A 645 1.12 -10.67 63.16
CA GLU A 645 -0.28 -11.00 62.93
C GLU A 645 -0.78 -12.01 63.97
N ASP A 646 -2.00 -11.79 64.47
CA ASP A 646 -2.65 -12.70 65.41
C ASP A 646 -3.18 -13.95 64.68
N ASP A 647 -2.73 -15.13 65.10
CA ASP A 647 -3.23 -16.42 64.57
C ASP A 647 -4.46 -16.95 65.32
N GLY A 648 -4.95 -16.21 66.33
CA GLY A 648 -6.09 -16.61 67.15
C GLY A 648 -5.76 -17.70 68.17
N SER A 649 -4.48 -18.05 68.36
CA SER A 649 -4.07 -19.09 69.32
C SER A 649 -4.06 -18.64 70.78
N CYS A 650 -4.37 -17.37 71.10
CA CYS A 650 -4.28 -16.85 72.47
C CYS A 650 -5.16 -17.62 73.48
N TYR A 651 -4.57 -18.07 74.61
CA TYR A 651 -5.33 -18.66 75.72
C TYR A 651 -4.94 -18.13 77.10
N TYR A 652 -5.86 -18.24 78.06
CA TYR A 652 -5.81 -17.59 79.37
C TYR A 652 -6.05 -18.59 80.51
N GLU A 653 -5.79 -18.19 81.76
CA GLU A 653 -5.92 -19.10 82.93
C GLU A 653 -7.36 -19.59 83.20
N ASP A 654 -8.37 -18.86 82.72
CA ASP A 654 -9.79 -19.23 82.87
C ASP A 654 -10.26 -20.25 81.81
N ASP A 655 -9.40 -20.62 80.85
CA ASP A 655 -9.78 -21.52 79.77
C ASP A 655 -9.85 -23.00 80.18
N VAL A 656 -10.91 -23.68 79.76
CA VAL A 656 -11.10 -25.12 79.97
C VAL A 656 -10.58 -25.88 78.76
N LEU A 657 -9.49 -26.62 78.95
CA LEU A 657 -8.86 -27.45 77.93
C LEU A 657 -9.73 -28.68 77.57
N GLY A 658 -9.90 -28.92 76.27
CA GLY A 658 -10.57 -30.09 75.72
C GLY A 658 -11.03 -29.83 74.30
N CYS A 659 -11.48 -30.85 73.58
CA CYS A 659 -11.97 -30.65 72.22
C CYS A 659 -13.15 -29.67 72.17
N THR A 660 -12.95 -28.51 71.55
CA THR A 660 -13.98 -27.46 71.36
C THR A 660 -14.78 -27.63 70.07
N ASP A 661 -14.34 -28.51 69.18
CA ASP A 661 -15.06 -28.80 67.93
C ASP A 661 -16.30 -29.66 68.21
N SER A 662 -17.48 -29.05 68.01
CA SER A 662 -18.78 -29.71 68.19
C SER A 662 -19.03 -30.91 67.27
N THR A 663 -18.24 -31.05 66.20
CA THR A 663 -18.32 -32.16 65.23
C THR A 663 -17.46 -33.36 65.64
N ALA A 664 -16.56 -33.20 66.61
CA ALA A 664 -15.70 -34.27 67.09
C ALA A 664 -16.47 -35.27 67.98
N LEU A 665 -16.08 -36.54 67.92
CA LEU A 665 -16.66 -37.64 68.69
C LEU A 665 -16.49 -37.48 70.21
N ASN A 666 -15.49 -36.71 70.65
CA ASN A 666 -15.20 -36.41 72.05
C ASN A 666 -15.35 -34.91 72.37
N PHE A 667 -16.18 -34.19 71.62
CA PHE A 667 -16.53 -32.79 71.90
C PHE A 667 -16.88 -32.59 73.39
N ASN A 668 -16.25 -31.60 74.01
CA ASN A 668 -16.53 -31.18 75.37
C ASN A 668 -17.20 -29.81 75.34
N VAL A 669 -18.51 -29.78 75.59
CA VAL A 669 -19.31 -28.53 75.63
C VAL A 669 -18.82 -27.49 76.64
N ASN A 670 -18.03 -27.89 77.64
CA ASN A 670 -17.46 -26.97 78.62
C ASN A 670 -16.04 -26.54 78.28
N ALA A 671 -15.42 -27.08 77.23
CA ALA A 671 -14.10 -26.62 76.78
C ALA A 671 -14.24 -25.23 76.16
N THR A 672 -13.36 -24.32 76.56
CA THR A 672 -13.26 -22.98 75.98
C THR A 672 -11.98 -22.80 75.17
N TYR A 673 -11.08 -23.79 75.22
CA TYR A 673 -9.85 -23.81 74.42
C TYR A 673 -9.50 -25.24 73.99
N ASP A 674 -9.17 -25.42 72.71
CA ASP A 674 -8.87 -26.74 72.14
C ASP A 674 -7.48 -27.23 72.59
N ASP A 675 -7.43 -28.44 73.14
CA ASP A 675 -6.18 -29.06 73.61
C ASP A 675 -5.61 -30.09 72.61
N GLY A 676 -6.20 -30.17 71.42
CA GLY A 676 -5.80 -31.11 70.36
C GLY A 676 -6.24 -32.54 70.62
N SER A 677 -7.14 -32.79 71.59
CA SER A 677 -7.65 -34.13 71.90
C SER A 677 -8.77 -34.61 70.97
N CYS A 678 -9.26 -33.79 70.03
CA CYS A 678 -10.40 -34.12 69.17
C CYS A 678 -10.22 -35.43 68.37
N GLN A 679 -11.28 -36.25 68.34
CA GLN A 679 -11.36 -37.53 67.63
C GLN A 679 -12.47 -37.46 66.58
N TYR A 680 -12.17 -37.90 65.36
CA TYR A 680 -13.10 -37.80 64.23
C TYR A 680 -13.37 -39.17 63.60
N THR A 681 -14.44 -39.27 62.81
CA THR A 681 -14.74 -40.47 62.02
C THR A 681 -13.75 -40.62 60.87
N ASN A 682 -13.52 -41.84 60.38
CA ASN A 682 -12.64 -42.05 59.25
C ASN A 682 -13.16 -41.41 57.95
N LEU A 683 -12.24 -41.04 57.07
CA LEU A 683 -12.53 -40.54 55.72
C LEU A 683 -13.32 -41.57 54.90
N SER A 684 -14.27 -41.09 54.11
CA SER A 684 -15.09 -41.87 53.19
C SER A 684 -15.39 -41.05 51.93
N LEU A 685 -14.85 -41.47 50.79
CA LEU A 685 -15.11 -40.87 49.47
C LEU A 685 -16.52 -41.19 48.97
N ASN A 686 -17.18 -40.20 48.38
CA ASN A 686 -18.42 -40.39 47.64
C ASN A 686 -18.13 -40.87 46.20
N PRO A 687 -19.03 -41.64 45.57
CA PRO A 687 -18.85 -42.08 44.19
C PRO A 687 -18.95 -40.91 43.21
N VAL A 688 -18.15 -40.96 42.15
CA VAL A 688 -18.21 -40.07 40.99
C VAL A 688 -18.88 -40.77 39.80
N SER A 689 -19.18 -40.03 38.73
CA SER A 689 -19.65 -40.62 37.46
C SER A 689 -18.69 -41.69 36.96
N THR A 690 -19.21 -42.73 36.31
CA THR A 690 -18.40 -43.82 35.73
C THR A 690 -17.64 -43.39 34.48
N GLU A 691 -18.03 -42.25 33.89
CA GLU A 691 -17.40 -41.63 32.72
C GLU A 691 -17.25 -40.13 33.01
N LEU A 692 -16.03 -39.61 32.81
CA LEU A 692 -15.65 -38.19 32.93
C LEU A 692 -15.05 -37.72 31.60
N CYS A 693 -14.99 -36.42 31.36
CA CYS A 693 -14.44 -35.84 30.14
C CYS A 693 -13.16 -35.06 30.43
N LEU A 694 -12.19 -35.12 29.52
CA LEU A 694 -10.99 -34.31 29.60
C LEU A 694 -11.38 -32.82 29.46
N GLY A 695 -10.89 -31.97 30.36
CA GLY A 695 -11.23 -30.54 30.39
C GLY A 695 -12.50 -30.17 31.18
N ASP A 696 -13.29 -31.13 31.67
CA ASP A 696 -14.43 -30.84 32.54
C ASP A 696 -14.02 -30.65 34.01
N GLU A 697 -14.82 -29.87 34.76
CA GLU A 697 -14.72 -29.78 36.22
C GLU A 697 -15.55 -30.86 36.93
N VAL A 698 -14.92 -31.63 37.80
CA VAL A 698 -15.54 -32.75 38.53
C VAL A 698 -15.46 -32.53 40.03
N LEU A 699 -16.63 -32.56 40.69
CA LEU A 699 -16.72 -32.45 42.13
C LEU A 699 -16.33 -33.78 42.82
N ILE A 700 -15.17 -33.81 43.45
CA ILE A 700 -14.72 -34.86 44.35
C ILE A 700 -15.23 -34.53 45.73
N SER A 701 -16.11 -35.35 46.30
CA SER A 701 -16.65 -35.14 47.66
C SER A 701 -16.39 -36.32 48.58
N TRP A 702 -16.25 -36.05 49.87
CA TRP A 702 -16.03 -37.04 50.91
C TRP A 702 -16.69 -36.62 52.23
N SER A 703 -16.64 -37.51 53.21
CA SER A 703 -17.09 -37.25 54.58
C SER A 703 -16.11 -37.84 55.59
N GLY A 704 -16.11 -37.31 56.81
CA GLY A 704 -15.19 -37.73 57.87
C GLY A 704 -13.81 -37.08 57.75
N GLY A 705 -12.82 -37.63 58.46
CA GLY A 705 -11.50 -37.01 58.63
C GLY A 705 -11.51 -35.90 59.69
N ASN A 706 -10.32 -35.45 60.05
CA ASN A 706 -10.16 -34.29 60.94
C ASN A 706 -10.44 -33.00 60.14
N PRO A 707 -11.45 -32.18 60.50
CA PRO A 707 -11.74 -30.92 59.81
C PRO A 707 -10.56 -29.93 59.85
N ASN A 708 -9.68 -30.04 60.85
CA ASN A 708 -8.50 -29.19 61.02
C ASN A 708 -7.23 -29.77 60.36
N SER A 709 -7.34 -30.83 59.55
CA SER A 709 -6.21 -31.39 58.80
C SER A 709 -6.49 -31.33 57.31
N ALA A 710 -5.47 -31.03 56.51
CA ALA A 710 -5.61 -31.06 55.06
C ALA A 710 -5.80 -32.50 54.55
N ILE A 711 -6.48 -32.64 53.43
CA ILE A 711 -6.75 -33.88 52.71
C ILE A 711 -5.87 -33.93 51.47
N TYR A 712 -5.05 -34.96 51.39
CA TYR A 712 -4.33 -35.30 50.17
C TYR A 712 -5.28 -36.07 49.25
N ILE A 713 -5.44 -35.62 48.01
CA ILE A 713 -6.23 -36.27 46.96
C ILE A 713 -5.28 -36.79 45.88
N GLY A 714 -5.38 -38.06 45.53
CA GLY A 714 -4.56 -38.67 44.49
C GLY A 714 -5.34 -39.58 43.56
N LEU A 715 -4.70 -39.91 42.44
CA LEU A 715 -5.26 -40.75 41.38
C LEU A 715 -4.46 -42.03 41.20
N ILE A 716 -5.17 -43.15 41.00
CA ILE A 716 -4.58 -44.46 40.70
C ILE A 716 -5.10 -44.95 39.37
N ASN A 717 -4.18 -45.42 38.53
CA ASN A 717 -4.51 -46.21 37.35
C ASN A 717 -4.79 -47.65 37.80
N VAL A 718 -6.04 -48.07 37.67
CA VAL A 718 -6.54 -49.36 38.15
C VAL A 718 -6.01 -50.51 37.27
N ASN A 719 -5.77 -50.27 35.99
CA ASN A 719 -5.25 -51.29 35.08
C ASN A 719 -3.82 -51.71 35.42
N THR A 720 -2.98 -50.77 35.82
CA THR A 720 -1.55 -50.97 36.15
C THR A 720 -1.28 -51.05 37.65
N ASN A 721 -2.25 -50.66 38.47
CA ASN A 721 -2.14 -50.51 39.93
C ASN A 721 -0.97 -49.59 40.32
N THR A 722 -0.78 -48.51 39.56
CA THR A 722 0.23 -47.46 39.79
C THR A 722 -0.46 -46.16 40.22
N SER A 723 0.16 -45.43 41.15
CA SER A 723 -0.25 -44.06 41.48
C SER A 723 0.20 -43.16 40.34
N GLU A 724 -0.71 -42.38 39.78
CA GLU A 724 -0.43 -41.48 38.66
C GLU A 724 0.04 -40.10 39.14
N GLY A 725 -0.27 -39.74 40.37
CA GLY A 725 0.24 -38.50 40.97
C GLY A 725 -0.64 -37.98 42.10
N GLN A 726 -0.19 -36.88 42.69
CA GLN A 726 -0.98 -36.03 43.56
C GLN A 726 -1.88 -35.15 42.67
N ILE A 727 -3.18 -35.11 42.97
CA ILE A 727 -4.07 -34.11 42.36
C ILE A 727 -3.90 -32.81 43.13
N THR A 728 -4.11 -32.84 44.45
CA THR A 728 -4.01 -31.64 45.30
C THR A 728 -3.90 -32.01 46.78
N ILE A 729 -3.61 -31.01 47.62
CA ILE A 729 -3.78 -31.04 49.08
C ILE A 729 -4.67 -29.85 49.43
N VAL A 730 -5.82 -30.12 50.05
CA VAL A 730 -6.84 -29.10 50.36
C VAL A 730 -7.32 -29.20 51.79
N ASP A 731 -7.88 -28.12 52.34
CA ASP A 731 -8.52 -28.19 53.65
C ASP A 731 -9.68 -29.19 53.65
N ASN A 732 -9.96 -29.82 54.80
CA ASN A 732 -11.03 -30.82 54.92
C ASN A 732 -12.42 -30.16 54.98
N THR A 733 -12.83 -29.55 53.87
CA THR A 733 -14.16 -28.97 53.65
C THR A 733 -15.21 -30.01 53.24
N GLY A 734 -14.76 -31.20 52.84
CA GLY A 734 -15.60 -32.31 52.37
C GLY A 734 -15.81 -32.34 50.86
N GLU A 735 -15.28 -31.36 50.12
CA GLU A 735 -15.39 -31.33 48.66
C GLU A 735 -14.25 -30.54 47.99
N TYR A 736 -13.94 -30.92 46.76
CA TYR A 736 -12.97 -30.27 45.89
C TYR A 736 -13.43 -30.37 44.44
N LEU A 737 -13.35 -29.26 43.70
CA LEU A 737 -13.65 -29.22 42.28
C LEU A 737 -12.33 -29.41 41.51
N TRP A 738 -12.26 -30.47 40.71
CA TRP A 738 -11.05 -30.83 39.96
C TRP A 738 -11.27 -30.66 38.45
N LEU A 739 -10.42 -29.85 37.80
CA LEU A 739 -10.32 -29.81 36.34
C LEU A 739 -9.60 -31.07 35.85
N VAL A 740 -10.26 -31.87 35.01
CA VAL A 740 -9.71 -33.13 34.52
C VAL A 740 -8.62 -32.86 33.47
N GLU A 741 -7.37 -32.73 33.94
CA GLU A 741 -6.18 -32.45 33.13
C GLU A 741 -5.00 -33.37 33.53
N ASP A 742 -3.92 -33.37 32.74
CA ASP A 742 -2.69 -34.13 32.98
C ASP A 742 -2.86 -35.67 33.13
N VAL A 743 -3.88 -36.22 32.48
CA VAL A 743 -4.23 -37.64 32.49
C VAL A 743 -4.45 -38.18 31.08
N ILE A 744 -4.21 -39.48 30.88
CA ILE A 744 -4.36 -40.11 29.56
C ILE A 744 -5.83 -40.45 29.32
N ALA A 745 -6.48 -39.71 28.42
CA ALA A 745 -7.86 -39.99 27.99
C ALA A 745 -7.92 -41.17 27.00
N GLY A 746 -9.04 -41.92 27.03
CA GLY A 746 -9.31 -43.01 26.08
C GLY A 746 -10.03 -44.22 26.69
N THR A 747 -10.77 -44.93 25.85
CA THR A 747 -11.71 -46.03 26.22
C THR A 747 -11.06 -47.30 26.83
N GLY A 748 -9.75 -47.27 27.13
CA GLY A 748 -8.98 -48.41 27.64
C GLY A 748 -8.38 -48.25 29.03
N VAL A 749 -8.45 -47.05 29.64
CA VAL A 749 -7.83 -46.74 30.94
C VAL A 749 -8.91 -46.47 31.98
N VAL A 750 -8.78 -47.11 33.15
CA VAL A 750 -9.70 -47.02 34.29
C VAL A 750 -8.96 -46.42 35.46
N TYR A 751 -9.53 -45.36 36.03
CA TYR A 751 -8.97 -44.60 37.13
C TYR A 751 -9.80 -44.75 38.41
N ARG A 752 -9.17 -44.48 39.56
CA ARG A 752 -9.81 -44.43 40.88
C ARG A 752 -9.17 -43.34 41.75
N PHE A 753 -9.99 -42.52 42.39
CA PHE A 753 -9.52 -41.56 43.40
C PHE A 753 -9.17 -42.24 44.72
N TYR A 754 -8.23 -41.66 45.44
CA TYR A 754 -8.00 -41.96 46.85
C TYR A 754 -7.72 -40.68 47.63
N ILE A 755 -8.11 -40.68 48.91
CA ILE A 755 -7.86 -39.59 49.83
C ILE A 755 -7.22 -40.09 51.12
N GLN A 756 -6.45 -39.23 51.77
CA GLN A 756 -5.88 -39.49 53.09
C GLN A 756 -5.61 -38.19 53.86
N ASP A 757 -5.55 -38.26 55.19
CA ASP A 757 -5.15 -37.13 56.02
C ASP A 757 -3.68 -36.73 55.74
N HIS A 758 -3.40 -35.43 55.71
CA HIS A 758 -2.08 -34.84 55.52
C HIS A 758 -1.68 -34.01 56.75
N PRO A 759 -0.40 -34.05 57.21
CA PRO A 759 0.76 -34.72 56.63
C PRO A 759 0.91 -36.21 57.02
N TRP A 760 1.77 -36.92 56.29
CA TRP A 760 2.06 -38.35 56.52
C TRP A 760 2.76 -38.58 57.89
N PRO A 761 2.44 -39.66 58.63
CA PRO A 761 1.55 -40.77 58.29
C PRO A 761 0.06 -40.45 58.48
N PRO A 762 -0.83 -40.86 57.56
CA PRO A 762 -2.24 -40.51 57.63
C PRO A 762 -2.94 -41.20 58.80
N SER A 763 -3.78 -40.47 59.52
CA SER A 763 -4.69 -41.03 60.53
C SER A 763 -5.88 -41.75 59.92
N SER A 764 -6.27 -41.39 58.70
CA SER A 764 -7.39 -41.95 57.95
C SER A 764 -7.17 -41.90 56.44
N TRP A 765 -7.82 -42.80 55.69
CA TRP A 765 -7.80 -42.83 54.21
C TRP A 765 -9.02 -43.54 53.63
N SER A 766 -9.34 -43.24 52.36
CA SER A 766 -10.44 -43.87 51.61
C SER A 766 -10.10 -44.02 50.12
N TYR A 767 -10.68 -45.03 49.47
CA TYR A 767 -10.65 -45.22 48.01
C TYR A 767 -12.04 -45.02 47.42
N GLY A 768 -12.14 -44.37 46.26
CA GLY A 768 -13.39 -44.08 45.54
C GLY A 768 -13.82 -45.18 44.56
N SER A 769 -14.79 -44.86 43.70
CA SER A 769 -15.26 -45.71 42.60
C SER A 769 -14.35 -45.66 41.36
N ASP A 770 -14.46 -46.67 40.50
CA ASP A 770 -13.76 -46.74 39.20
C ASP A 770 -14.49 -45.91 38.13
N PHE A 771 -13.74 -45.18 37.30
CA PHE A 771 -14.27 -44.39 36.17
C PHE A 771 -13.29 -44.34 34.98
N THR A 772 -13.77 -43.94 33.80
CA THR A 772 -12.96 -43.72 32.59
C THR A 772 -13.02 -42.25 32.14
N ILE A 773 -11.99 -41.78 31.43
CA ILE A 773 -11.92 -40.40 30.90
C ILE A 773 -11.99 -40.42 29.37
N LEU A 774 -12.92 -39.65 28.79
CA LEU A 774 -13.15 -39.53 27.35
C LEU A 774 -12.47 -38.26 26.80
N ASP A 775 -11.97 -38.34 25.55
CA ASP A 775 -11.15 -37.30 24.90
C ASP A 775 -12.00 -36.25 24.15
N ASP A 776 -13.15 -36.65 23.58
CA ASP A 776 -14.02 -35.76 22.78
C ASP A 776 -15.47 -35.81 23.28
N CYS A 777 -15.85 -34.92 24.21
CA CYS A 777 -17.20 -34.92 24.77
C CYS A 777 -18.20 -33.96 24.09
N TYR A 778 -17.81 -32.81 23.51
CA TYR A 778 -18.67 -31.90 22.71
C TYR A 778 -17.76 -31.06 21.77
N ASP A 779 -18.24 -30.50 20.64
CA ASP A 779 -18.69 -29.10 20.71
C ASP A 779 -19.74 -28.65 19.68
N ILE A 780 -20.74 -27.98 20.23
CA ILE A 780 -21.53 -26.94 19.56
C ILE A 780 -21.34 -25.69 20.43
N VAL A 781 -20.70 -24.67 19.89
CA VAL A 781 -20.44 -23.39 20.54
C VAL A 781 -21.38 -22.37 19.89
N TYR A 782 -22.20 -21.72 20.71
CA TYR A 782 -23.13 -20.68 20.28
C TYR A 782 -22.48 -19.31 20.43
N GLY A 783 -22.47 -18.51 19.37
CA GLY A 783 -21.92 -17.16 19.36
C GLY A 783 -22.01 -16.55 17.96
N CYS A 784 -21.53 -15.31 17.77
CA CYS A 784 -21.59 -14.68 16.46
C CYS A 784 -20.62 -15.35 15.49
N THR A 785 -21.14 -15.96 14.43
CA THR A 785 -20.33 -16.63 13.39
C THR A 785 -20.00 -15.73 12.19
N ASP A 786 -20.41 -14.46 12.23
CA ASP A 786 -20.16 -13.50 11.14
C ASP A 786 -18.86 -12.76 11.42
N SER A 787 -17.83 -13.00 10.59
CA SER A 787 -16.50 -12.41 10.76
C SER A 787 -16.46 -10.89 10.59
N LEU A 788 -17.58 -10.27 10.19
CA LEU A 788 -17.71 -8.82 10.01
C LEU A 788 -18.37 -8.12 11.21
N ALA A 789 -18.88 -8.87 12.21
CA ALA A 789 -19.47 -8.29 13.41
C ALA A 789 -18.39 -7.98 14.47
N PRO A 790 -18.45 -6.84 15.20
CA PRO A 790 -17.49 -6.52 16.27
C PRO A 790 -17.41 -7.54 17.41
N ASN A 791 -18.44 -8.37 17.57
CA ASN A 791 -18.48 -9.45 18.54
C ASN A 791 -18.38 -10.85 17.91
N TYR A 792 -17.75 -10.97 16.73
CA TYR A 792 -17.40 -12.25 16.11
C TYR A 792 -16.64 -13.15 17.10
N ASP A 793 -17.09 -14.39 17.24
CA ASP A 793 -16.48 -15.41 18.07
C ASP A 793 -15.92 -16.52 17.17
N VAL A 794 -14.59 -16.64 17.14
CA VAL A 794 -13.86 -17.61 16.31
C VAL A 794 -14.13 -19.06 16.70
N ASP A 795 -14.57 -19.30 17.94
CA ASP A 795 -14.86 -20.62 18.46
C ASP A 795 -16.33 -21.02 18.25
N ALA A 796 -17.20 -20.08 17.83
CA ALA A 796 -18.61 -20.34 17.59
C ALA A 796 -18.86 -21.23 16.35
N THR A 797 -19.55 -22.35 16.55
CA THR A 797 -19.92 -23.30 15.48
C THR A 797 -21.41 -23.25 15.10
N ILE A 798 -22.24 -22.53 15.87
CA ILE A 798 -23.64 -22.21 15.55
C ILE A 798 -23.94 -20.74 15.89
N ASN A 799 -24.48 -20.00 14.92
CA ASN A 799 -24.92 -18.63 15.13
C ASN A 799 -26.16 -18.57 16.05
N ASP A 800 -26.07 -17.83 17.15
CA ASP A 800 -27.13 -17.67 18.14
C ASP A 800 -27.91 -16.34 18.01
N GLY A 801 -27.60 -15.56 16.99
CA GLY A 801 -28.18 -14.24 16.73
C GLY A 801 -27.58 -13.13 17.60
N SER A 802 -26.46 -13.39 18.28
CA SER A 802 -25.78 -12.37 19.09
C SER A 802 -25.01 -11.35 18.26
N CYS A 803 -24.81 -11.57 16.95
CA CYS A 803 -24.02 -10.67 16.10
C CYS A 803 -24.46 -9.22 16.27
N GLU A 804 -23.57 -8.43 16.88
CA GLU A 804 -23.68 -7.00 16.93
C GLU A 804 -23.28 -6.50 15.56
N PHE A 805 -24.18 -5.80 14.90
CA PHE A 805 -23.83 -5.02 13.73
C PHE A 805 -23.75 -3.59 14.25
N VAL A 806 -22.64 -2.91 13.98
CA VAL A 806 -22.57 -1.46 14.21
C VAL A 806 -23.76 -0.90 13.45
N SER A 807 -24.76 -0.41 14.18
CA SER A 807 -25.86 0.33 13.56
C SER A 807 -25.19 1.53 12.94
N CYS A 808 -25.04 1.48 11.63
CA CYS A 808 -24.55 2.59 10.84
C CYS A 808 -25.31 3.82 11.30
N ALA A 809 -24.61 4.79 11.87
CA ALA A 809 -25.24 5.97 12.42
C ALA A 809 -26.13 6.55 11.33
N CYS A 810 -27.42 6.39 11.54
CA CYS A 810 -28.50 6.85 10.69
C CYS A 810 -29.09 7.96 11.54
N PRO A 811 -28.59 9.21 11.44
CA PRO A 811 -29.00 10.27 12.36
C PRO A 811 -30.51 10.48 12.35
N GLU A 812 -31.18 10.10 11.25
CA GLU A 812 -32.63 10.09 11.09
C GLU A 812 -33.36 8.97 11.87
N ASP A 813 -32.68 7.88 12.25
CA ASP A 813 -33.19 6.84 13.16
C ASP A 813 -32.96 7.27 14.60
N VAL A 814 -33.65 8.34 14.97
CA VAL A 814 -33.55 8.96 16.30
C VAL A 814 -34.05 8.03 17.43
N ASN A 815 -34.64 6.88 17.09
CA ASN A 815 -35.16 5.91 18.06
C ASN A 815 -34.32 4.62 18.15
N GLY A 816 -33.42 4.39 17.19
CA GLY A 816 -32.46 3.28 17.16
C GLY A 816 -33.11 1.92 16.87
N ASP A 817 -34.21 1.88 16.11
CA ASP A 817 -34.90 0.63 15.74
C ASP A 817 -34.55 0.10 14.34
N GLY A 818 -33.64 0.77 13.64
CA GLY A 818 -33.16 0.41 12.30
C GLY A 818 -34.14 0.75 11.18
N VAL A 819 -35.23 1.49 11.45
CA VAL A 819 -36.24 1.79 10.43
C VAL A 819 -36.75 3.21 10.53
N LEU A 820 -36.49 4.02 9.49
CA LEU A 820 -36.95 5.40 9.40
C LEU A 820 -38.47 5.47 9.22
N SER A 821 -39.16 5.69 10.32
CA SER A 821 -40.59 5.47 10.41
C SER A 821 -41.31 6.54 11.24
N VAL A 822 -42.60 6.33 11.47
CA VAL A 822 -43.41 7.28 12.25
C VAL A 822 -42.86 7.47 13.67
N PRO A 823 -42.42 6.41 14.38
CA PRO A 823 -41.64 6.52 15.62
C PRO A 823 -40.56 7.62 15.62
N ASP A 824 -39.73 7.70 14.58
CA ASP A 824 -38.65 8.69 14.48
C ASP A 824 -39.18 10.12 14.37
N ILE A 825 -40.20 10.31 13.53
CA ILE A 825 -40.91 11.60 13.44
C ILE A 825 -41.45 12.00 14.81
N LEU A 826 -41.97 11.06 15.59
CA LEU A 826 -42.55 11.37 16.89
C LEU A 826 -41.49 11.74 17.94
N VAL A 827 -40.31 11.12 17.89
CA VAL A 827 -39.16 11.48 18.75
C VAL A 827 -38.65 12.88 18.37
N LEU A 828 -38.45 13.14 17.08
CA LEU A 828 -38.04 14.47 16.59
C LEU A 828 -39.05 15.55 16.96
N LEU A 829 -40.35 15.31 16.74
CA LEU A 829 -41.40 16.27 17.10
C LEU A 829 -41.52 16.49 18.61
N ALA A 830 -41.10 15.52 19.43
CA ALA A 830 -41.07 15.67 20.88
C ALA A 830 -39.91 16.57 21.34
N ASP A 831 -38.82 16.59 20.58
CA ASP A 831 -37.62 17.42 20.84
C ASP A 831 -37.63 18.76 20.08
N PHE A 832 -38.66 18.99 19.26
CA PHE A 832 -38.77 20.15 18.39
C PHE A 832 -38.69 21.48 19.17
N SER A 833 -37.84 22.40 18.69
CA SER A 833 -37.44 23.66 19.34
C SER A 833 -36.50 23.52 20.54
N CYS A 834 -35.82 22.38 20.71
CA CYS A 834 -34.62 22.26 21.53
C CYS A 834 -33.50 23.16 20.97
N LEU A 835 -32.61 23.68 21.84
CA LEU A 835 -31.58 24.68 21.50
C LEU A 835 -30.18 24.35 22.07
N SER A 836 -30.00 23.18 22.69
CA SER A 836 -28.72 22.67 23.21
C SER A 836 -28.88 21.25 23.72
N GLU A 837 -27.92 20.36 23.45
CA GLU A 837 -27.94 18.93 23.86
C GLU A 837 -29.21 18.20 23.40
N CYS A 838 -29.63 18.44 22.16
CA CYS A 838 -30.85 17.87 21.61
C CYS A 838 -30.63 16.43 21.15
N SER A 839 -31.57 15.56 21.50
CA SER A 839 -31.56 14.13 21.20
C SER A 839 -31.96 13.79 19.76
N ALA A 840 -32.63 14.71 19.06
CA ALA A 840 -33.04 14.56 17.67
C ALA A 840 -32.49 15.70 16.79
N ASP A 841 -31.28 16.15 17.08
CA ASP A 841 -30.50 17.03 16.20
C ASP A 841 -29.81 16.17 15.13
N ILE A 842 -30.38 16.19 13.93
CA ILE A 842 -29.97 15.31 12.81
C ILE A 842 -28.83 15.96 12.03
N ASN A 843 -28.80 17.29 11.94
CA ASN A 843 -27.80 18.02 11.16
C ASN A 843 -26.59 18.51 11.99
N GLY A 844 -26.61 18.32 13.31
CA GLY A 844 -25.54 18.70 14.23
C GLY A 844 -25.44 20.21 14.48
N ASP A 845 -26.54 20.96 14.34
CA ASP A 845 -26.58 22.41 14.54
C ASP A 845 -26.92 22.85 15.98
N ASP A 846 -26.95 21.90 16.92
CA ASP A 846 -27.34 22.01 18.32
C ASP A 846 -28.84 22.35 18.54
N ALA A 847 -29.68 22.29 17.51
CA ALA A 847 -31.10 22.66 17.60
C ALA A 847 -32.05 21.82 16.73
N THR A 848 -32.92 21.01 17.35
CA THR A 848 -33.99 20.32 16.62
C THR A 848 -35.04 21.29 16.06
N ASN A 849 -35.07 21.45 14.73
CA ASN A 849 -35.91 22.40 14.03
C ASN A 849 -36.50 21.84 12.72
N VAL A 850 -36.99 22.72 11.85
CA VAL A 850 -37.61 22.31 10.58
C VAL A 850 -36.60 21.62 9.66
N GLN A 851 -35.32 21.98 9.75
CA GLN A 851 -34.26 21.41 8.93
C GLN A 851 -34.06 19.92 9.23
N ASP A 852 -34.05 19.53 10.51
CA ASP A 852 -33.96 18.12 10.94
C ASP A 852 -35.17 17.33 10.49
N LEU A 853 -36.38 17.90 10.62
CA LEU A 853 -37.60 17.24 10.15
C LEU A 853 -37.57 17.02 8.63
N LEU A 854 -36.97 17.92 7.87
CA LEU A 854 -36.82 17.77 6.42
C LEU A 854 -35.82 16.68 6.05
N LEU A 855 -34.73 16.53 6.81
CA LEU A 855 -33.76 15.46 6.63
C LEU A 855 -34.41 14.09 6.89
N LEU A 856 -35.08 13.93 8.03
CA LEU A 856 -35.81 12.70 8.35
C LEU A 856 -36.88 12.37 7.29
N LEU A 857 -37.65 13.36 6.83
CA LEU A 857 -38.67 13.14 5.81
C LEU A 857 -38.10 12.84 4.42
N ALA A 858 -36.86 13.22 4.11
CA ALA A 858 -36.23 12.95 2.83
C ALA A 858 -35.96 11.45 2.63
N VAL A 859 -35.67 10.75 3.74
CA VAL A 859 -35.34 9.32 3.77
C VAL A 859 -36.43 8.47 4.45
N PHE A 860 -37.58 9.06 4.78
CA PHE A 860 -38.67 8.35 5.47
C PHE A 860 -39.13 7.09 4.72
N GLY A 861 -39.13 5.95 5.42
CA GLY A 861 -39.52 4.64 4.93
C GLY A 861 -38.37 3.76 4.45
N THR A 862 -37.12 4.21 4.54
CA THR A 862 -35.93 3.38 4.32
C THR A 862 -35.50 2.66 5.61
N SER A 863 -34.74 1.57 5.45
CA SER A 863 -34.04 0.92 6.56
C SER A 863 -32.68 1.55 6.75
N CYS A 864 -32.25 1.58 8.00
CA CYS A 864 -30.84 1.62 8.39
C CYS A 864 -30.41 0.16 8.67
#